data_AF-A0A7C2HZ35-F1
#
_entry.id   AF-A0A7C2HZ35-F1
#
_cell.length_a   1.000
_cell.length_b   1.000
_cell.length_c   1.000
_cell.angle_alpha   90.00
_cell.angle_beta   90.00
_cell.angle_gamma   90.00
#
_symmetry.space_group_name_H-M   'P 1'
#
loop_
_entity.id
_entity.type
_entity.pdbx_description
1 polymer ?
#
loop_
_entity_poly.entity_id
_entity_poly.type
_entity_poly.pdbx_seq_one_letter_code
_entity_poly.pdbx_strand_id
1 'polypeptide(L)'
;MARIVGLLWLAAAIASAQKLPFTVQALMEVKRISDPQLSPDGASVAFTVQTVDLEKNARPRNIYVVRVRGGEPRRITWAGTANHRARWSPDGRRIAFVSNRSGTSQIWIMDADGGNPKQVTELATEADGVLFSPDGDTLIFTSEVYPDCPDEACNRQRLEAERASPVKARIYEGLLYRHWDSWRTARRKHILAVSLASGRVRDLTPGDLDVPPFSLGGPDDYAISPDGKELCYVAKPDPNPATHTNTELFIVPIEGGAPVRLTQAPGADNSPLYSPDGNYLAWRSQMRAGYESDRWRLMLMKRKAPQPAAPAVVQETRPEWDTEMVTVLTDALDRPVTSFTWAPDSARLFFTTEDRGRSAIQMIAAAGGAARVVASGSSTLGDQQLTRDGKTMIYTAQSGSRPVEIYAASSAGGTPIELTRMNADLLERYQLTPFEEFRVDGAQQTPVFSFLIKPANFRPEQRYPALFLIHGGPQSAWTESWHYRWNAQVFAGAGYVVVLPNPRGSTGYGQRFTDEINADWGGKVYEDIMAVVDHVARLPYVDPNRLAAAGGSFGGYMVNWMMGRTQRFRAFVSHAGVFDLPSKTLETEELWFPMWEFQGMPWDNPDLYRKWSPSQYVKDMFTPTLVIHGELDFRVPYGQGLQLFTALQMQGVPSKLLLFPDEGHWILKPRNSILWYETFLDWIDRWTKRPR
;
A
#
# COMPACT_ATOMS: atom_id res chain seq x y z
N MET A 1 37.33 8.62 75.34
CA MET A 1 36.08 9.06 74.67
C MET A 1 36.34 9.08 73.16
N ALA A 2 35.81 8.13 72.41
CA ALA A 2 35.78 8.20 70.95
C ALA A 2 34.49 7.52 70.48
N ARG A 3 33.56 8.31 69.96
CA ARG A 3 32.32 7.84 69.34
C ARG A 3 32.58 7.69 67.84
N ILE A 4 32.41 6.47 67.33
CA ILE A 4 32.40 6.17 65.89
C ILE A 4 30.95 6.27 65.40
N VAL A 5 30.75 7.08 64.36
CA VAL A 5 29.51 7.28 63.61
C VAL A 5 29.37 6.12 62.62
N GLY A 6 28.25 5.39 62.67
CA GLY A 6 27.87 4.42 61.65
C GLY A 6 26.96 5.07 60.60
N LEU A 7 27.41 5.10 59.34
CA LEU A 7 26.60 5.45 58.18
C LEU A 7 25.82 4.22 57.68
N LEU A 8 24.49 4.33 57.60
CA LEU A 8 23.61 3.40 56.89
C LEU A 8 23.43 3.91 55.46
N TRP A 9 23.91 3.16 54.47
CA TRP A 9 23.59 3.35 53.05
C TRP A 9 22.30 2.58 52.71
N LEU A 10 21.22 3.31 52.40
CA LEU A 10 20.06 2.74 51.70
C LEU A 10 20.39 2.65 50.21
N ALA A 11 20.62 1.43 49.70
CA ALA A 11 20.63 1.16 48.27
C ALA A 11 19.16 1.08 47.78
N ALA A 12 18.68 2.14 47.13
CA ALA A 12 17.44 2.08 46.37
C ALA A 12 17.68 1.27 45.08
N ALA A 13 17.30 0.00 45.09
CA ALA A 13 17.20 -0.78 43.87
C ALA A 13 16.04 -0.23 43.04
N ILE A 14 16.35 0.53 41.99
CA ILE A 14 15.38 0.89 40.96
C ILE A 14 15.07 -0.41 40.20
N ALA A 15 14.00 -1.09 40.59
CA ALA A 15 13.42 -2.15 39.79
C ALA A 15 12.87 -1.50 38.51
N SER A 16 13.63 -1.60 37.42
CA SER A 16 13.11 -1.28 36.09
C SER A 16 11.94 -2.21 35.80
N ALA A 17 10.74 -1.67 35.62
CA ALA A 17 9.57 -2.46 35.30
C ALA A 17 9.80 -3.21 33.98
N GLN A 18 9.65 -4.53 34.00
CA GLN A 18 9.82 -5.36 32.82
C GLN A 18 8.77 -4.97 31.76
N LYS A 19 9.23 -4.68 30.53
CA LYS A 19 8.35 -4.34 29.41
C LYS A 19 7.39 -5.50 29.09
N LEU A 20 6.16 -5.17 28.69
CA LEU A 20 5.12 -6.14 28.36
C LEU A 20 5.33 -6.72 26.95
N PRO A 21 4.97 -7.99 26.69
CA PRO A 21 4.87 -8.49 25.32
C PRO A 21 3.85 -7.68 24.49
N PHE A 22 4.16 -7.39 23.23
CA PHE A 22 3.26 -6.64 22.35
C PHE A 22 2.02 -7.47 21.95
N THR A 23 0.82 -6.88 21.99
CA THR A 23 -0.45 -7.59 21.78
C THR A 23 -1.30 -6.94 20.67
N VAL A 24 -2.36 -7.64 20.24
CA VAL A 24 -3.33 -7.05 19.30
C VAL A 24 -4.05 -5.85 19.90
N GLN A 25 -4.30 -5.83 21.22
CA GLN A 25 -4.89 -4.68 21.90
C GLN A 25 -3.96 -3.46 21.82
N ALA A 26 -2.66 -3.65 22.08
CA ALA A 26 -1.65 -2.60 21.92
C ALA A 26 -1.58 -2.11 20.47
N LEU A 27 -1.66 -3.01 19.49
CA LEU A 27 -1.70 -2.65 18.06
C LEU A 27 -2.90 -1.78 17.69
N MET A 28 -4.05 -1.95 18.36
CA MET A 28 -5.22 -1.10 18.14
C MET A 28 -5.05 0.31 18.73
N GLU A 29 -4.21 0.50 19.74
CA GLU A 29 -3.88 1.82 20.29
C GLU A 29 -2.89 2.63 19.43
N VAL A 30 -2.18 1.98 18.50
CA VAL A 30 -1.19 2.64 17.64
C VAL A 30 -1.87 3.66 16.71
N LYS A 31 -1.42 4.91 16.81
CA LYS A 31 -1.76 6.01 15.90
C LYS A 31 -1.02 5.81 14.59
N ARG A 32 -1.74 5.86 13.47
CA ARG A 32 -1.19 5.61 12.13
C ARG A 32 -1.01 6.91 11.38
N ILE A 33 0.23 7.26 11.05
CA ILE A 33 0.59 8.45 10.28
C ILE A 33 0.56 8.14 8.79
N SER A 34 0.04 9.07 7.99
CA SER A 34 0.06 9.00 6.52
C SER A 34 -0.03 10.38 5.88
N ASP A 35 0.33 10.48 4.59
CA ASP A 35 0.16 11.68 3.75
C ASP A 35 0.76 12.96 4.39
N PRO A 36 2.06 12.97 4.75
CA PRO A 36 2.72 14.21 5.17
C PRO A 36 2.83 15.19 3.99
N GLN A 37 2.68 16.47 4.26
CA GLN A 37 2.60 17.53 3.26
C GLN A 37 3.34 18.76 3.78
N LEU A 38 4.50 19.03 3.19
CA LEU A 38 5.36 20.16 3.54
C LEU A 38 4.69 21.48 3.13
N SER A 39 4.69 22.47 4.01
CA SER A 39 4.18 23.81 3.71
C SER A 39 5.08 24.51 2.68
N PRO A 40 4.53 25.42 1.84
CA PRO A 40 5.30 26.10 0.79
C PRO A 40 6.52 26.91 1.30
N ASP A 41 6.44 27.41 2.54
CA ASP A 41 7.53 28.11 3.21
C ASP A 41 8.58 27.16 3.85
N GLY A 42 8.32 25.85 3.84
CA GLY A 42 9.18 24.83 4.42
C GLY A 42 9.20 24.79 5.95
N ALA A 43 8.28 25.48 6.63
CA ALA A 43 8.29 25.60 8.09
C ALA A 43 7.53 24.48 8.81
N SER A 44 6.51 23.90 8.19
CA SER A 44 5.59 22.96 8.81
C SER A 44 5.23 21.78 7.90
N VAL A 45 4.79 20.68 8.49
CA VAL A 45 4.28 19.51 7.80
C VAL A 45 2.87 19.24 8.30
N ALA A 46 1.87 19.28 7.42
CA ALA A 46 0.53 18.79 7.68
C ALA A 46 0.48 17.29 7.37
N PHE A 47 -0.21 16.48 8.19
CA PHE A 47 -0.28 15.03 7.97
C PHE A 47 -1.56 14.44 8.55
N THR A 48 -1.94 13.26 8.08
CA THR A 48 -3.13 12.55 8.57
C THR A 48 -2.73 11.56 9.66
N VAL A 49 -3.55 11.49 10.71
CA VAL A 49 -3.45 10.50 11.78
C VAL A 49 -4.75 9.73 11.86
N GLN A 50 -4.68 8.42 11.66
CA GLN A 50 -5.76 7.49 11.91
C GLN A 50 -5.64 6.89 13.31
N THR A 51 -6.73 6.90 14.07
CA THR A 51 -6.86 6.20 15.36
C THR A 51 -7.91 5.09 15.25
N VAL A 52 -7.98 4.23 16.25
CA VAL A 52 -9.04 3.22 16.38
C VAL A 52 -10.04 3.66 17.45
N ASP A 53 -11.33 3.56 17.11
CA ASP A 53 -12.44 3.67 18.05
C ASP A 53 -13.10 2.29 18.13
N LEU A 54 -12.83 1.55 19.21
CA LEU A 54 -13.33 0.19 19.41
C LEU A 54 -14.82 0.16 19.75
N GLU A 55 -15.35 1.21 20.38
CA GLU A 55 -16.77 1.29 20.73
C GLU A 55 -17.60 1.43 19.46
N LYS A 56 -17.20 2.34 18.56
CA LYS A 56 -17.87 2.56 17.27
C LYS A 56 -17.42 1.60 16.17
N ASN A 57 -16.47 0.72 16.45
CA ASN A 57 -15.83 -0.17 15.47
C ASN A 57 -15.34 0.60 14.22
N ALA A 58 -14.77 1.78 14.46
CA ALA A 58 -14.44 2.77 13.43
C ALA A 58 -12.95 3.17 13.50
N ARG A 59 -12.48 3.84 12.46
CA ARG A 59 -11.09 4.31 12.37
C ARG A 59 -11.01 5.78 11.96
N PRO A 60 -11.38 6.70 12.85
CA PRO A 60 -11.45 8.11 12.49
C PRO A 60 -10.07 8.65 12.08
N ARG A 61 -10.08 9.60 11.15
CA ARG A 61 -8.90 10.29 10.61
C ARG A 61 -8.97 11.77 10.94
N ASN A 62 -7.84 12.33 11.36
CA ASN A 62 -7.68 13.73 11.70
C ASN A 62 -6.37 14.29 11.15
N ILE A 63 -6.37 15.59 10.85
CA ILE A 63 -5.20 16.30 10.34
C ILE A 63 -4.44 16.90 11.52
N TYR A 64 -3.13 16.74 11.50
CA TYR A 64 -2.17 17.28 12.44
C TYR A 64 -1.13 18.13 11.70
N VAL A 65 -0.50 19.06 12.41
CA VAL A 65 0.62 19.85 11.92
C VAL A 65 1.78 19.78 12.90
N VAL A 66 3.00 19.62 12.38
CA VAL A 66 4.25 19.70 13.15
C VAL A 66 5.23 20.64 12.46
N ARG A 67 6.14 21.27 13.22
CA ARG A 67 7.19 22.11 12.62
C ARG A 67 8.35 21.26 12.11
N VAL A 68 8.97 21.68 11.00
CA VAL A 68 10.17 21.03 10.43
C VAL A 68 11.38 21.13 11.35
N ARG A 69 11.40 22.12 12.27
CA ARG A 69 12.43 22.24 13.31
C ARG A 69 12.15 21.37 14.56
N GLY A 70 11.11 20.52 14.51
CA GLY A 70 10.64 19.73 15.63
C GLY A 70 9.66 20.47 16.56
N GLY A 71 9.14 19.74 17.53
CA GLY A 71 8.12 20.18 18.49
C GLY A 71 6.91 19.25 18.49
N GLU A 72 5.96 19.50 19.39
CA GLU A 72 4.77 18.65 19.54
C GLU A 72 3.81 18.80 18.35
N PRO A 73 3.38 17.69 17.72
CA PRO A 73 2.35 17.73 16.71
C PRO A 73 0.99 18.20 17.26
N ARG A 74 0.33 19.12 16.54
CA ARG A 74 -0.95 19.69 16.94
C ARG A 74 -2.07 19.23 16.02
N ARG A 75 -3.14 18.67 16.59
CA ARG A 75 -4.39 18.38 15.86
C ARG A 75 -5.08 19.66 15.41
N ILE A 76 -5.50 19.73 14.16
CA ILE A 76 -6.16 20.92 13.59
C ILE A 76 -7.58 20.67 13.08
N THR A 77 -8.08 19.43 13.10
CA THR A 77 -9.47 19.10 12.74
C THR A 77 -10.20 18.36 13.85
N TRP A 78 -11.45 18.72 14.13
CA TRP A 78 -12.23 18.15 15.24
C TRP A 78 -13.59 17.58 14.84
N ALA A 79 -14.25 18.17 13.83
CA ALA A 79 -15.55 17.74 13.33
C ALA A 79 -15.42 16.66 12.24
N GLY A 80 -16.43 15.79 12.15
CA GLY A 80 -16.43 14.62 11.25
C GLY A 80 -15.49 13.51 11.72
N THR A 81 -15.53 12.39 11.01
CA THR A 81 -14.72 11.19 11.30
C THR A 81 -13.69 10.88 10.21
N ALA A 82 -13.76 11.54 9.06
CA ALA A 82 -12.86 11.30 7.93
C ALA A 82 -12.17 12.59 7.46
N ASN A 83 -11.30 13.18 8.28
CA ASN A 83 -10.50 14.33 7.88
C ASN A 83 -9.12 13.87 7.38
N HIS A 84 -8.82 14.12 6.11
CA HIS A 84 -7.61 13.63 5.45
C HIS A 84 -7.28 14.45 4.20
N ARG A 85 -6.19 14.10 3.51
CA ARG A 85 -5.80 14.73 2.23
C ARG A 85 -5.56 16.23 2.35
N ALA A 86 -4.78 16.64 3.36
CA ALA A 86 -4.44 18.04 3.58
C ALA A 86 -3.58 18.55 2.43
N ARG A 87 -3.89 19.67 1.79
CA ARG A 87 -3.04 20.32 0.78
C ARG A 87 -2.92 21.79 1.10
N TRP A 88 -1.70 22.29 1.18
CA TRP A 88 -1.45 23.71 1.41
C TRP A 88 -1.83 24.53 0.19
N SER A 89 -2.42 25.71 0.39
CA SER A 89 -2.48 26.71 -0.67
C SER A 89 -1.07 27.18 -1.04
N PRO A 90 -0.82 27.64 -2.28
CA PRO A 90 0.53 28.05 -2.71
C PRO A 90 1.17 29.15 -1.85
N ASP A 91 0.35 30.01 -1.24
CA ASP A 91 0.78 31.06 -0.30
C ASP A 91 0.99 30.57 1.14
N GLY A 92 0.68 29.30 1.43
CA GLY A 92 0.79 28.68 2.75
C GLY A 92 -0.24 29.13 3.79
N ARG A 93 -1.21 29.98 3.43
CA ARG A 93 -2.17 30.57 4.38
C ARG A 93 -3.37 29.69 4.67
N ARG A 94 -3.71 28.78 3.75
CA ARG A 94 -4.90 27.93 3.82
C ARG A 94 -4.52 26.46 3.60
N ILE A 95 -5.39 25.57 4.06
CA ILE A 95 -5.31 24.13 3.81
C ILE A 95 -6.65 23.67 3.22
N ALA A 96 -6.61 23.06 2.04
CA ALA A 96 -7.72 22.28 1.50
C ALA A 96 -7.64 20.85 2.03
N PHE A 97 -8.78 20.22 2.28
CA PHE A 97 -8.84 18.85 2.80
C PHE A 97 -10.19 18.19 2.53
N VAL A 98 -10.23 16.87 2.65
CA VAL A 98 -11.45 16.07 2.52
C VAL A 98 -12.05 15.83 3.90
N SER A 99 -13.35 16.04 4.06
CA SER A 99 -14.07 15.84 5.32
C SER A 99 -15.52 15.43 5.11
N ASN A 100 -15.99 14.52 5.96
CA ASN A 100 -17.40 14.12 6.03
C ASN A 100 -18.20 14.88 7.09
N ARG A 101 -17.73 16.04 7.55
CA ARG A 101 -18.37 16.79 8.64
C ARG A 101 -19.78 17.32 8.31
N SER A 102 -20.14 17.40 7.03
CA SER A 102 -21.49 17.71 6.55
C SER A 102 -22.35 16.45 6.29
N GLY A 103 -21.86 15.26 6.61
CA GLY A 103 -22.56 13.98 6.46
C GLY A 103 -22.02 13.10 5.32
N THR A 104 -21.48 13.70 4.25
CA THR A 104 -20.83 13.01 3.12
C THR A 104 -19.46 13.59 2.84
N SER A 105 -18.58 12.86 2.14
CA SER A 105 -17.22 13.34 1.85
C SER A 105 -17.25 14.54 0.91
N GLN A 106 -16.73 15.68 1.36
CA GLN A 106 -16.67 16.93 0.60
C GLN A 106 -15.29 17.57 0.73
N ILE A 107 -14.98 18.51 -0.15
CA ILE A 107 -13.80 19.35 -0.07
C ILE A 107 -14.09 20.56 0.82
N TRP A 108 -13.16 20.84 1.73
CA TRP A 108 -13.20 21.95 2.66
C TRP A 108 -11.89 22.73 2.59
N ILE A 109 -11.95 24.02 2.93
CA ILE A 109 -10.77 24.87 3.15
C ILE A 109 -10.80 25.39 4.58
N MET A 110 -9.66 25.48 5.23
CA MET A 110 -9.46 26.13 6.52
C MET A 110 -8.22 27.01 6.48
N ASP A 111 -8.07 27.88 7.47
CA ASP A 111 -6.82 28.59 7.71
C ASP A 111 -5.72 27.59 8.10
N ALA A 112 -4.46 27.95 7.87
CA ALA A 112 -3.28 27.13 8.17
C ALA A 112 -3.22 26.61 9.62
N ASP A 113 -3.84 27.32 10.56
CA ASP A 113 -3.89 26.94 11.97
C ASP A 113 -5.04 25.97 12.32
N GLY A 114 -5.93 25.68 11.37
CA GLY A 114 -7.16 24.88 11.55
C GLY A 114 -8.44 25.70 11.76
N GLY A 115 -8.33 27.03 11.81
CA GLY A 115 -9.44 27.95 11.99
C GLY A 115 -10.33 28.09 10.75
N ASN A 116 -11.53 28.63 10.96
CA ASN A 116 -12.45 29.05 9.90
C ASN A 116 -12.71 28.03 8.78
N PRO A 117 -13.05 26.76 9.09
CA PRO A 117 -13.33 25.79 8.04
C PRO A 117 -14.58 26.17 7.24
N LYS A 118 -14.46 26.13 5.91
CA LYS A 118 -15.52 26.42 4.93
C LYS A 118 -15.66 25.26 3.96
N GLN A 119 -16.89 24.86 3.71
CA GLN A 119 -17.20 23.85 2.71
C GLN A 119 -17.05 24.47 1.31
N VAL A 120 -16.39 23.77 0.39
CA VAL A 120 -16.20 24.21 -0.99
C VAL A 120 -17.14 23.46 -1.94
N THR A 121 -17.33 22.16 -1.73
CA THR A 121 -18.17 21.32 -2.59
C THR A 121 -19.44 20.87 -1.87
N GLU A 122 -20.52 20.73 -2.63
CA GLU A 122 -21.78 20.13 -2.19
C GLU A 122 -22.30 19.19 -3.27
N LEU A 123 -21.58 18.07 -3.46
CA LEU A 123 -21.88 17.09 -4.50
C LEU A 123 -22.58 15.86 -3.92
N ALA A 124 -23.68 15.44 -4.53
CA ALA A 124 -24.41 14.23 -4.17
C ALA A 124 -23.54 12.97 -4.34
N THR A 125 -22.61 13.01 -5.29
CA THR A 125 -21.65 11.94 -5.63
C THR A 125 -20.36 12.00 -4.83
N GLU A 126 -20.31 12.82 -3.77
CA GLU A 126 -19.17 13.04 -2.90
C GLU A 126 -17.92 13.58 -3.62
N ALA A 127 -16.90 13.99 -2.86
CA ALA A 127 -15.66 14.51 -3.40
C ALA A 127 -14.45 14.01 -2.59
N ASP A 128 -13.35 13.72 -3.29
CA ASP A 128 -12.06 13.26 -2.75
C ASP A 128 -10.89 13.82 -3.59
N GLY A 129 -9.64 13.53 -3.23
CA GLY A 129 -8.48 13.74 -4.09
C GLY A 129 -8.24 15.21 -4.43
N VAL A 130 -8.09 16.09 -3.44
CA VAL A 130 -7.91 17.53 -3.69
C VAL A 130 -6.45 17.92 -4.02
N LEU A 131 -6.28 18.91 -4.91
CA LEU A 131 -5.06 19.69 -5.19
C LEU A 131 -5.41 21.17 -5.41
N PHE A 132 -4.50 22.08 -5.06
CA PHE A 132 -4.58 23.49 -5.46
C PHE A 132 -3.95 23.71 -6.83
N SER A 133 -4.54 24.59 -7.64
CA SER A 133 -3.84 25.21 -8.76
C SER A 133 -2.66 26.06 -8.25
N PRO A 134 -1.59 26.26 -9.06
CA PRO A 134 -0.43 27.05 -8.66
C PRO A 134 -0.72 28.50 -8.26
N ASP A 135 -1.79 29.10 -8.80
CA ASP A 135 -2.26 30.44 -8.42
C ASP A 135 -3.08 30.46 -7.10
N GLY A 136 -3.59 29.30 -6.66
CA GLY A 136 -4.40 29.16 -5.45
C GLY A 136 -5.89 29.51 -5.62
N ASP A 137 -6.35 29.76 -6.85
CA ASP A 137 -7.73 30.21 -7.14
C ASP A 137 -8.66 29.07 -7.54
N THR A 138 -8.12 27.91 -7.92
CA THR A 138 -8.88 26.72 -8.34
C THR A 138 -8.47 25.51 -7.51
N LEU A 139 -9.44 24.66 -7.19
CA LEU A 139 -9.18 23.31 -6.67
C LEU A 139 -9.50 22.26 -7.72
N ILE A 140 -8.60 21.30 -7.88
CA ILE A 140 -8.83 20.07 -8.65
C ILE A 140 -9.17 18.96 -7.67
N PHE A 141 -10.19 18.17 -7.97
CA PHE A 141 -10.64 17.08 -7.11
C PHE A 141 -11.31 15.96 -7.92
N THR A 142 -11.62 14.84 -7.28
CA THR A 142 -12.32 13.71 -7.91
C THR A 142 -13.73 13.53 -7.36
N SER A 143 -14.65 13.05 -8.20
CA SER A 143 -16.02 12.66 -7.81
C SER A 143 -16.50 11.47 -8.66
N GLU A 144 -17.42 10.65 -8.12
CA GLU A 144 -18.00 9.51 -8.84
C GLU A 144 -19.31 9.90 -9.53
N VAL A 145 -19.22 10.52 -10.71
CA VAL A 145 -20.38 11.07 -11.44
C VAL A 145 -21.01 10.04 -12.38
N TYR A 146 -22.28 10.25 -12.76
CA TYR A 146 -22.88 9.52 -13.88
C TYR A 146 -22.38 10.14 -15.20
N PRO A 147 -21.73 9.38 -16.10
CA PRO A 147 -21.12 9.91 -17.33
C PRO A 147 -22.05 10.66 -18.27
N ASP A 148 -23.33 10.34 -18.25
CA ASP A 148 -24.39 10.92 -19.08
C ASP A 148 -25.09 12.12 -18.42
N CYS A 149 -24.74 12.46 -17.17
CA CYS A 149 -25.29 13.62 -16.49
C CYS A 149 -24.52 14.89 -16.84
N PRO A 150 -25.20 15.96 -17.31
CA PRO A 150 -24.54 17.21 -17.67
C PRO A 150 -24.14 18.08 -16.48
N ASP A 151 -24.73 17.82 -15.30
CA ASP A 151 -24.55 18.63 -14.09
C ASP A 151 -24.85 17.85 -12.79
N GLU A 152 -24.62 18.53 -11.66
CA GLU A 152 -24.88 18.01 -10.31
C GLU A 152 -26.37 17.73 -10.04
N ALA A 153 -27.30 18.49 -10.64
CA ALA A 153 -28.73 18.29 -10.43
C ALA A 153 -29.16 16.93 -11.01
N CYS A 154 -28.68 16.58 -12.21
CA CYS A 154 -28.86 15.25 -12.78
C CYS A 154 -28.24 14.16 -11.90
N ASN A 155 -26.98 14.34 -11.46
CA ASN A 155 -26.30 13.37 -10.60
C ASN A 155 -27.09 13.05 -9.32
N ARG A 156 -27.58 14.11 -8.65
CA ARG A 156 -28.42 13.98 -7.46
C ARG A 156 -29.71 13.22 -7.72
N GLN A 157 -30.45 13.61 -8.77
CA GLN A 157 -31.70 12.94 -9.14
C GLN A 157 -31.48 11.44 -9.42
N ARG A 158 -30.42 11.09 -10.14
CA ARG A 158 -30.09 9.68 -10.44
C ARG A 158 -29.74 8.90 -9.17
N LEU A 159 -28.92 9.48 -8.29
CA LEU A 159 -28.52 8.82 -7.05
C LEU A 159 -29.71 8.62 -6.09
N GLU A 160 -30.61 9.60 -6.01
CA GLU A 160 -31.85 9.48 -5.23
C GLU A 160 -32.77 8.40 -5.81
N ALA A 161 -32.92 8.34 -7.13
CA ALA A 161 -33.70 7.30 -7.80
C ALA A 161 -33.10 5.89 -7.57
N GLU A 162 -31.76 5.75 -7.64
CA GLU A 162 -31.05 4.50 -7.36
C GLU A 162 -31.31 4.04 -5.91
N ARG A 163 -31.19 4.95 -4.95
CA ARG A 163 -31.44 4.68 -3.52
C ARG A 163 -32.89 4.27 -3.26
N ALA A 164 -33.84 5.01 -3.84
CA ALA A 164 -35.27 4.80 -3.66
C ALA A 164 -35.81 3.56 -4.40
N SER A 165 -35.07 3.01 -5.37
CA SER A 165 -35.52 1.84 -6.14
C SER A 165 -35.81 0.65 -5.21
N PRO A 166 -37.02 0.05 -5.27
CA PRO A 166 -37.34 -1.15 -4.52
C PRO A 166 -36.65 -2.41 -5.10
N VAL A 167 -36.11 -2.32 -6.32
CA VAL A 167 -35.39 -3.42 -6.99
C VAL A 167 -33.91 -3.33 -6.64
N LYS A 168 -33.38 -4.38 -5.99
CA LYS A 168 -31.96 -4.52 -5.66
C LYS A 168 -31.33 -5.61 -6.54
N ALA A 169 -31.15 -5.27 -7.81
CA ALA A 169 -30.50 -6.11 -8.82
C ALA A 169 -29.36 -5.35 -9.51
N ARG A 170 -28.43 -6.08 -10.13
CA ARG A 170 -27.30 -5.52 -10.89
C ARG A 170 -27.25 -6.24 -12.24
N ILE A 171 -27.02 -5.48 -13.30
CA ILE A 171 -26.91 -5.97 -14.67
C ILE A 171 -25.56 -5.52 -15.19
N TYR A 172 -24.80 -6.46 -15.77
CA TYR A 172 -23.48 -6.21 -16.32
C TYR A 172 -23.38 -6.84 -17.69
N GLU A 173 -22.86 -6.07 -18.65
CA GLU A 173 -22.65 -6.51 -20.04
C GLU A 173 -21.17 -6.66 -20.38
N GLY A 174 -20.27 -6.37 -19.42
CA GLY A 174 -18.83 -6.46 -19.62
C GLY A 174 -18.04 -6.60 -18.33
N LEU A 175 -16.76 -6.95 -18.48
CA LEU A 175 -15.75 -6.82 -17.44
C LEU A 175 -15.27 -5.37 -17.43
N LEU A 176 -14.81 -4.79 -16.33
CA LEU A 176 -14.57 -5.26 -14.97
C LEU A 176 -15.80 -4.92 -14.08
N TYR A 177 -16.65 -5.90 -13.75
CA TYR A 177 -17.95 -5.65 -13.09
C TYR A 177 -17.89 -5.57 -11.55
N ARG A 178 -16.74 -5.88 -10.95
CA ARG A 178 -16.46 -5.75 -9.51
C ARG A 178 -14.96 -5.64 -9.31
N HIS A 179 -14.52 -5.07 -8.19
CA HIS A 179 -13.10 -4.84 -7.90
C HIS A 179 -12.89 -4.85 -6.37
N TRP A 180 -11.94 -5.66 -5.88
CA TRP A 180 -11.67 -5.94 -4.45
C TRP A 180 -12.86 -6.38 -3.60
N ASP A 181 -13.71 -5.43 -3.20
CA ASP A 181 -14.87 -5.62 -2.32
C ASP A 181 -16.12 -4.86 -2.78
N SER A 182 -16.01 -4.21 -3.94
CA SER A 182 -16.99 -3.26 -4.44
C SER A 182 -17.48 -3.67 -5.82
N TRP A 183 -18.77 -3.49 -6.04
CA TRP A 183 -19.41 -3.73 -7.32
C TRP A 183 -19.27 -2.49 -8.20
N ARG A 184 -19.04 -2.70 -9.51
CA ARG A 184 -19.07 -1.61 -10.49
C ARG A 184 -20.46 -0.97 -10.48
N THR A 185 -20.52 0.35 -10.49
CA THR A 185 -21.77 1.09 -10.59
C THR A 185 -21.90 1.79 -11.93
N ALA A 186 -23.03 2.43 -12.18
CA ALA A 186 -23.23 3.29 -13.36
C ALA A 186 -22.40 4.59 -13.30
N ARG A 187 -21.73 4.88 -12.17
CA ARG A 187 -20.89 6.05 -11.98
C ARG A 187 -19.44 5.78 -12.43
N ARG A 188 -18.73 6.84 -12.79
CA ARG A 188 -17.29 6.86 -13.12
C ARG A 188 -16.59 7.90 -12.28
N LYS A 189 -15.37 7.59 -11.86
CA LYS A 189 -14.53 8.58 -11.20
C LYS A 189 -14.05 9.58 -12.24
N HIS A 190 -14.35 10.86 -12.08
CA HIS A 190 -13.83 11.94 -12.94
C HIS A 190 -12.99 12.91 -12.13
N ILE A 191 -12.10 13.65 -12.80
CA ILE A 191 -11.41 14.80 -12.25
C ILE A 191 -12.20 16.06 -12.59
N LEU A 192 -12.56 16.81 -11.56
CA LEU A 192 -13.33 18.05 -11.60
C LEU A 192 -12.46 19.23 -11.15
N ALA A 193 -12.80 20.43 -11.62
CA ALA A 193 -12.22 21.70 -11.18
C ALA A 193 -13.29 22.59 -10.55
N VAL A 194 -12.97 23.27 -9.44
CA VAL A 194 -13.84 24.29 -8.84
C VAL A 194 -13.10 25.61 -8.63
N SER A 195 -13.66 26.69 -9.17
CA SER A 195 -13.18 28.05 -8.93
C SER A 195 -13.59 28.52 -7.54
N LEU A 196 -12.63 28.96 -6.72
CA LEU A 196 -12.91 29.45 -5.36
C LEU A 196 -13.61 30.80 -5.34
N ALA A 197 -13.48 31.59 -6.41
CA ALA A 197 -14.15 32.88 -6.54
C ALA A 197 -15.64 32.74 -6.88
N SER A 198 -15.98 31.79 -7.77
CA SER A 198 -17.34 31.65 -8.30
C SER A 198 -18.11 30.44 -7.77
N GLY A 199 -17.42 29.44 -7.20
CA GLY A 199 -18.01 28.15 -6.84
C GLY A 199 -18.36 27.27 -8.05
N ARG A 200 -18.05 27.69 -9.27
CA ARG A 200 -18.39 26.93 -10.48
C ARG A 200 -17.55 25.67 -10.57
N VAL A 201 -18.22 24.52 -10.68
CA VAL A 201 -17.61 23.21 -10.93
C VAL A 201 -17.60 22.91 -12.43
N ARG A 202 -16.50 22.33 -12.92
CA ARG A 202 -16.33 21.86 -14.30
C ARG A 202 -15.76 20.45 -14.28
N ASP A 203 -16.25 19.59 -15.17
CA ASP A 203 -15.67 18.29 -15.43
C ASP A 203 -14.52 18.39 -16.45
N LEU A 204 -13.33 17.92 -16.06
CA LEU A 204 -12.14 17.93 -16.91
C LEU A 204 -11.96 16.62 -17.68
N THR A 205 -12.64 15.56 -17.25
CA THR A 205 -12.48 14.22 -17.83
C THR A 205 -13.85 13.57 -18.09
N PRO A 206 -14.78 14.24 -18.79
CA PRO A 206 -16.09 13.66 -19.07
C PRO A 206 -15.96 12.45 -19.99
N GLY A 207 -16.77 11.43 -19.76
CA GLY A 207 -16.81 10.22 -20.58
C GLY A 207 -17.10 8.97 -19.76
N ASP A 208 -17.21 7.82 -20.42
CA ASP A 208 -17.47 6.55 -19.72
C ASP A 208 -16.17 5.86 -19.27
N LEU A 209 -15.33 6.58 -18.50
CA LEU A 209 -14.02 6.09 -18.08
C LEU A 209 -13.67 6.56 -16.66
N ASP A 210 -13.04 5.70 -15.86
CA ASP A 210 -12.49 6.15 -14.58
C ASP A 210 -11.16 6.88 -14.78
N VAL A 211 -11.11 8.10 -14.27
CA VAL A 211 -9.96 8.98 -14.30
C VAL A 211 -9.77 9.65 -12.93
N PRO A 212 -8.64 9.38 -12.24
CA PRO A 212 -7.68 8.32 -12.56
C PRO A 212 -8.31 6.92 -12.39
N PRO A 213 -7.80 5.90 -13.11
CA PRO A 213 -8.18 4.52 -12.87
C PRO A 213 -7.77 4.09 -11.46
N PHE A 214 -8.27 2.94 -11.02
CA PHE A 214 -7.76 2.32 -9.79
C PHE A 214 -6.24 2.07 -9.92
N SER A 215 -5.51 2.31 -8.83
CA SER A 215 -4.06 2.20 -8.77
C SER A 215 -3.63 1.47 -7.49
N LEU A 216 -2.75 0.48 -7.62
CA LEU A 216 -2.19 -0.29 -6.51
C LEU A 216 -1.05 0.48 -5.83
N GLY A 217 -1.37 1.67 -5.31
CA GLY A 217 -0.44 2.49 -4.54
C GLY A 217 0.59 3.28 -5.37
N GLY A 218 0.97 4.44 -4.83
CA GLY A 218 1.88 5.39 -5.45
C GLY A 218 1.45 6.84 -5.22
N PRO A 219 2.23 7.81 -5.71
CA PRO A 219 1.78 9.19 -5.83
C PRO A 219 0.51 9.30 -6.67
N ASP A 220 -0.12 10.46 -6.64
CA ASP A 220 -1.34 10.71 -7.41
C ASP A 220 -1.14 10.46 -8.90
N ASP A 221 -2.14 9.83 -9.52
CA ASP A 221 -2.17 9.55 -10.95
C ASP A 221 -2.67 10.76 -11.77
N TYR A 222 -2.46 11.97 -11.25
CA TYR A 222 -2.69 13.26 -11.92
C TYR A 222 -1.85 14.37 -11.28
N ALA A 223 -1.47 15.36 -12.08
CA ALA A 223 -0.69 16.52 -11.66
C ALA A 223 -1.05 17.76 -12.49
N ILE A 224 -0.95 18.94 -11.87
CA ILE A 224 -1.20 20.23 -12.52
C ILE A 224 0.13 20.80 -12.99
N SER A 225 0.18 21.38 -14.19
CA SER A 225 1.38 22.07 -14.68
C SER A 225 1.75 23.26 -13.78
N PRO A 226 3.03 23.63 -13.66
CA PRO A 226 3.46 24.74 -12.80
C PRO A 226 2.87 26.10 -13.20
N ASP A 227 2.47 26.27 -14.46
CA ASP A 227 1.80 27.47 -14.97
C ASP A 227 0.27 27.44 -14.79
N GLY A 228 -0.28 26.35 -14.26
CA GLY A 228 -1.70 26.19 -13.97
C GLY A 228 -2.60 26.02 -15.19
N LYS A 229 -2.05 25.79 -16.38
CA LYS A 229 -2.84 25.76 -17.63
C LYS A 229 -3.34 24.37 -18.03
N GLU A 230 -2.67 23.31 -17.61
CA GLU A 230 -3.01 21.93 -17.99
C GLU A 230 -2.94 20.98 -16.80
N LEU A 231 -3.71 19.91 -16.90
CA LEU A 231 -3.71 18.75 -16.02
C LEU A 231 -3.16 17.56 -16.81
N CYS A 232 -2.12 16.91 -16.30
CA CYS A 232 -1.74 15.57 -16.74
C CYS A 232 -2.45 14.54 -15.85
N TYR A 233 -3.00 13.48 -16.44
CA TYR A 233 -3.68 12.42 -15.71
C TYR A 233 -3.45 11.06 -16.37
N VAL A 234 -3.63 10.00 -15.59
CA VAL A 234 -3.56 8.61 -16.06
C VAL A 234 -4.96 8.13 -16.45
N ALA A 235 -5.05 7.38 -17.54
CA ALA A 235 -6.28 6.70 -17.96
C ALA A 235 -5.97 5.35 -18.63
N LYS A 236 -6.95 4.44 -18.62
CA LYS A 236 -6.86 3.18 -19.38
C LYS A 236 -7.42 3.40 -20.80
N PRO A 237 -6.62 3.17 -21.86
CA PRO A 237 -7.06 3.41 -23.23
C PRO A 237 -7.91 2.28 -23.83
N ASP A 238 -7.82 1.06 -23.28
CA ASP A 238 -8.49 -0.13 -23.81
C ASP A 238 -9.83 -0.38 -23.08
N PRO A 239 -10.90 -0.75 -23.83
CA PRO A 239 -12.25 -0.92 -23.29
C PRO A 239 -12.41 -2.10 -22.32
N ASN A 240 -11.49 -3.08 -22.27
CA ASN A 240 -11.56 -4.20 -21.35
C ASN A 240 -10.48 -4.10 -20.25
N PRO A 241 -10.70 -3.27 -19.21
CA PRO A 241 -9.71 -3.04 -18.17
C PRO A 241 -9.32 -4.30 -17.39
N ALA A 242 -10.12 -5.37 -17.44
CA ALA A 242 -9.86 -6.61 -16.72
C ALA A 242 -8.74 -7.47 -17.31
N THR A 243 -8.35 -7.27 -18.57
CA THR A 243 -7.38 -8.15 -19.26
C THR A 243 -6.03 -7.52 -19.51
N HIS A 244 -5.81 -6.27 -19.10
CA HIS A 244 -4.51 -5.61 -19.28
C HIS A 244 -4.17 -4.66 -18.13
N THR A 245 -2.87 -4.52 -17.89
CA THR A 245 -2.32 -3.52 -16.97
C THR A 245 -2.15 -2.14 -17.62
N ASN A 246 -2.24 -2.04 -18.96
CA ASN A 246 -1.95 -0.79 -19.68
C ASN A 246 -2.69 0.42 -19.12
N THR A 247 -1.93 1.47 -18.85
CA THR A 247 -2.35 2.81 -18.44
C THR A 247 -1.42 3.82 -19.10
N GLU A 248 -1.96 4.98 -19.47
CA GLU A 248 -1.24 5.98 -20.23
C GLU A 248 -1.51 7.38 -19.72
N LEU A 249 -0.59 8.28 -20.04
CA LEU A 249 -0.69 9.69 -19.66
C LEU A 249 -1.45 10.48 -20.72
N PHE A 250 -2.37 11.30 -20.25
CA PHE A 250 -3.12 12.27 -21.04
C PHE A 250 -2.93 13.66 -20.44
N ILE A 251 -3.11 14.70 -21.27
CA ILE A 251 -3.20 16.09 -20.81
C ILE A 251 -4.50 16.74 -21.27
N VAL A 252 -5.07 17.59 -20.43
CA VAL A 252 -6.24 18.42 -20.75
C VAL A 252 -6.03 19.83 -20.21
N PRO A 253 -6.50 20.89 -20.91
CA PRO A 253 -6.52 22.23 -20.33
C PRO A 253 -7.34 22.27 -19.04
N ILE A 254 -6.91 23.05 -18.05
CA ILE A 254 -7.69 23.29 -16.82
C ILE A 254 -9.01 24.00 -17.15
N GLU A 255 -9.07 24.70 -18.28
CA GLU A 255 -10.31 25.28 -18.80
C GLU A 255 -11.29 24.26 -19.42
N GLY A 256 -10.91 22.98 -19.47
CA GLY A 256 -11.62 21.93 -20.18
C GLY A 256 -11.33 21.91 -21.68
N GLY A 257 -11.66 20.81 -22.33
CA GLY A 257 -11.44 20.61 -23.77
C GLY A 257 -11.09 19.17 -24.12
N ALA A 258 -10.71 18.94 -25.37
CA ALA A 258 -10.33 17.61 -25.84
C ALA A 258 -8.93 17.21 -25.29
N PRO A 259 -8.80 16.04 -24.63
CA PRO A 259 -7.51 15.60 -24.10
C PRO A 259 -6.54 15.20 -25.21
N VAL A 260 -5.24 15.26 -24.91
CA VAL A 260 -4.15 14.77 -25.76
C VAL A 260 -3.47 13.61 -25.05
N ARG A 261 -3.33 12.48 -25.76
CA ARG A 261 -2.58 11.31 -25.29
C ARG A 261 -1.08 11.57 -25.44
N LEU A 262 -0.32 11.40 -24.36
CA LEU A 262 1.13 11.62 -24.31
C LEU A 262 1.94 10.33 -24.44
N THR A 263 1.47 9.22 -23.88
CA THR A 263 2.19 7.94 -23.92
C THR A 263 1.38 6.84 -24.60
N GLN A 264 2.10 5.86 -25.16
CA GLN A 264 1.54 4.72 -25.90
C GLN A 264 2.32 3.43 -25.59
N ALA A 265 3.07 3.41 -24.49
CA ALA A 265 3.85 2.24 -24.09
C ALA A 265 2.89 1.10 -23.71
N PRO A 266 3.20 -0.17 -24.03
CA PRO A 266 2.25 -1.26 -23.87
C PRO A 266 2.08 -1.73 -22.40
N GLY A 267 2.99 -1.33 -21.50
CA GLY A 267 2.86 -1.56 -20.06
C GLY A 267 2.10 -0.43 -19.36
N ALA A 268 2.45 -0.07 -18.13
CA ALA A 268 1.69 0.88 -17.33
C ALA A 268 2.50 2.15 -17.06
N ASP A 269 1.98 3.32 -17.45
CA ASP A 269 2.51 4.63 -17.10
C ASP A 269 1.66 5.29 -16.00
N ASN A 270 2.30 5.69 -14.91
CA ASN A 270 1.63 6.16 -13.69
C ASN A 270 2.38 7.31 -13.00
N SER A 271 1.67 7.97 -12.09
CA SER A 271 2.23 8.98 -11.17
C SER A 271 2.98 10.12 -11.87
N PRO A 272 2.37 10.84 -12.83
CA PRO A 272 3.01 11.93 -13.53
C PRO A 272 3.34 13.10 -12.59
N LEU A 273 4.51 13.71 -12.73
CA LEU A 273 4.92 14.92 -12.02
C LEU A 273 5.71 15.86 -12.94
N TYR A 274 5.24 17.10 -13.03
CA TYR A 274 5.94 18.17 -13.72
C TYR A 274 7.18 18.64 -12.93
N SER A 275 8.25 18.99 -13.64
CA SER A 275 9.36 19.72 -13.03
C SER A 275 8.90 21.11 -12.59
N PRO A 276 9.48 21.70 -11.51
CA PRO A 276 9.09 23.02 -11.02
C PRO A 276 9.11 24.16 -12.05
N ASP A 277 10.02 24.09 -13.03
CA ASP A 277 10.13 25.03 -14.15
C ASP A 277 9.21 24.70 -15.35
N GLY A 278 8.49 23.58 -15.30
CA GLY A 278 7.57 23.13 -16.34
C GLY A 278 8.22 22.52 -17.58
N ASN A 279 9.55 22.46 -17.63
CA ASN A 279 10.29 21.98 -18.82
C ASN A 279 10.27 20.46 -19.00
N TYR A 280 9.92 19.71 -17.95
CA TYR A 280 9.90 18.26 -17.97
C TYR A 280 8.64 17.68 -17.35
N LEU A 281 8.29 16.47 -17.80
CA LEU A 281 7.34 15.57 -17.17
C LEU A 281 8.07 14.28 -16.82
N ALA A 282 8.01 13.88 -15.56
CA ALA A 282 8.52 12.60 -15.08
C ALA A 282 7.36 11.69 -14.65
N TRP A 283 7.52 10.38 -14.78
CA TRP A 283 6.51 9.39 -14.37
C TRP A 283 7.15 8.03 -14.09
N ARG A 284 6.40 7.11 -13.51
CA ARG A 284 6.81 5.71 -13.36
C ARG A 284 6.26 4.87 -14.51
N SER A 285 7.07 3.98 -15.06
CA SER A 285 6.64 3.09 -16.15
C SER A 285 7.01 1.63 -15.92
N GLN A 286 6.06 0.74 -16.20
CA GLN A 286 6.27 -0.67 -16.48
C GLN A 286 6.29 -0.86 -18.00
N MET A 287 7.21 -1.68 -18.50
CA MET A 287 7.40 -1.88 -19.94
C MET A 287 6.67 -3.11 -20.48
N ARG A 288 6.34 -4.08 -19.63
CA ARG A 288 5.72 -5.36 -20.05
C ARG A 288 4.20 -5.32 -19.87
N ALA A 289 3.48 -5.37 -20.98
CA ALA A 289 2.02 -5.46 -21.01
C ALA A 289 1.50 -6.67 -20.23
N GLY A 290 0.47 -6.45 -19.42
CA GLY A 290 -0.19 -7.51 -18.65
C GLY A 290 0.58 -7.97 -17.42
N TYR A 291 1.86 -7.61 -17.27
CA TYR A 291 2.65 -8.01 -16.10
C TYR A 291 2.73 -6.91 -15.05
N GLU A 292 1.83 -6.96 -14.08
CA GLU A 292 1.77 -5.98 -12.98
C GLU A 292 2.99 -5.99 -12.05
N SER A 293 3.88 -6.97 -12.22
CA SER A 293 5.11 -7.13 -11.43
C SER A 293 6.38 -6.80 -12.21
N ASP A 294 6.24 -6.20 -13.40
CA ASP A 294 7.39 -5.58 -14.05
C ASP A 294 7.93 -4.44 -13.18
N ARG A 295 9.25 -4.25 -13.16
CA ARG A 295 9.84 -3.21 -12.33
C ARG A 295 9.40 -1.84 -12.83
N TRP A 296 8.99 -1.00 -11.89
CA TRP A 296 8.76 0.41 -12.13
C TRP A 296 10.08 1.12 -12.41
N ARG A 297 10.14 1.83 -13.54
CA ARG A 297 11.27 2.67 -13.95
C ARG A 297 10.87 4.14 -13.93
N LEU A 298 11.80 5.01 -13.58
CA LEU A 298 11.59 6.45 -13.65
C LEU A 298 11.86 6.95 -15.07
N MET A 299 10.85 7.54 -15.68
CA MET A 299 10.86 8.08 -17.02
C MET A 299 10.92 9.59 -17.00
N LEU A 300 11.46 10.19 -18.06
CA LEU A 300 11.53 11.64 -18.23
C LEU A 300 11.27 12.03 -19.68
N MET A 301 10.39 13.00 -19.88
CA MET A 301 10.07 13.61 -21.17
C MET A 301 10.27 15.12 -21.09
N LYS A 302 10.82 15.70 -22.15
CA LYS A 302 11.04 17.14 -22.26
C LYS A 302 9.87 17.80 -22.98
N ARG A 303 9.46 18.99 -22.50
CA ARG A 303 8.53 19.87 -23.21
C ARG A 303 9.24 20.47 -24.43
N LYS A 304 8.60 20.50 -25.61
CA LYS A 304 9.18 21.17 -26.79
C LYS A 304 9.28 22.67 -26.53
N ALA A 305 10.28 23.31 -27.13
CA ALA A 305 10.35 24.76 -27.14
C ALA A 305 9.10 25.34 -27.82
N PRO A 306 8.54 26.48 -27.35
CA PRO A 306 7.45 27.13 -28.04
C PRO A 306 7.89 27.46 -29.48
N GLN A 307 7.16 26.96 -30.48
CA GLN A 307 7.37 27.40 -31.85
C GLN A 307 6.86 28.84 -32.00
N PRO A 308 7.59 29.74 -32.68
CA PRO A 308 7.06 31.07 -32.97
C PRO A 308 5.76 30.89 -33.78
N ALA A 309 4.67 31.50 -33.31
CA ALA A 309 3.39 31.43 -33.99
C ALA A 309 3.55 31.90 -35.44
N ALA A 310 3.23 31.03 -36.41
CA ALA A 310 3.09 31.45 -37.79
C ALA A 310 1.99 32.54 -37.85
N PRO A 311 2.20 33.64 -38.58
CA PRO A 311 1.18 34.67 -38.68
C PRO A 311 -0.06 34.09 -39.39
N ALA A 312 -1.20 34.18 -38.71
CA ALA A 312 -2.55 33.92 -39.22
C ALA A 312 -3.00 32.46 -39.40
N VAL A 313 -2.92 31.65 -38.34
CA VAL A 313 -3.99 30.68 -38.00
C VAL A 313 -4.14 30.69 -36.48
N VAL A 314 -5.36 30.93 -35.97
CA VAL A 314 -5.68 30.65 -34.56
C VAL A 314 -5.74 29.13 -34.41
N GLN A 315 -4.57 28.48 -34.39
CA GLN A 315 -4.44 27.16 -33.80
C GLN A 315 -4.36 27.38 -32.29
N GLU A 316 -5.19 26.67 -31.53
CA GLU A 316 -5.00 26.49 -30.10
C GLU A 316 -3.54 26.08 -29.88
N THR A 317 -2.70 27.01 -29.42
CA THR A 317 -1.27 26.78 -29.20
C THR A 317 -1.12 25.92 -27.95
N ARG A 318 -1.31 24.61 -28.12
CA ARG A 318 -1.02 23.62 -27.08
C ARG A 318 0.50 23.51 -26.95
N PRO A 319 1.06 23.48 -25.73
CA PRO A 319 2.45 23.13 -25.55
C PRO A 319 2.69 21.74 -26.17
N GLU A 320 3.59 21.65 -27.14
CA GLU A 320 3.93 20.35 -27.72
C GLU A 320 4.90 19.62 -26.79
N TRP A 321 4.64 18.34 -26.54
CA TRP A 321 5.54 17.44 -25.82
C TRP A 321 6.40 16.67 -26.80
N ASP A 322 7.68 16.47 -26.47
CA ASP A 322 8.56 15.67 -27.31
C ASP A 322 8.38 14.19 -27.00
N THR A 323 7.29 13.61 -27.53
CA THR A 323 6.92 12.20 -27.33
C THR A 323 7.94 11.23 -27.94
N GLU A 324 8.86 11.72 -28.77
CA GLU A 324 9.97 10.94 -29.35
C GLU A 324 11.23 10.99 -28.47
N MET A 325 11.36 11.99 -27.59
CA MET A 325 12.48 12.13 -26.65
C MET A 325 12.10 11.75 -25.21
N VAL A 326 11.95 10.45 -24.98
CA VAL A 326 11.76 9.86 -23.65
C VAL A 326 13.05 9.22 -23.15
N THR A 327 13.48 9.59 -21.95
CA THR A 327 14.66 9.02 -21.27
C THR A 327 14.24 8.11 -20.12
N VAL A 328 14.83 6.92 -20.03
CA VAL A 328 14.67 6.02 -18.88
C VAL A 328 15.82 6.29 -17.89
N LEU A 329 15.54 7.00 -16.80
CA LEU A 329 16.57 7.44 -15.86
C LEU A 329 17.15 6.29 -15.02
N THR A 330 16.35 5.26 -14.76
CA THR A 330 16.71 4.18 -13.83
C THR A 330 16.82 2.82 -14.48
N ASP A 331 17.10 2.74 -15.79
CA ASP A 331 17.14 1.43 -16.46
C ASP A 331 18.28 0.52 -15.97
N ALA A 332 19.39 1.13 -15.53
CA ALA A 332 20.50 0.42 -14.91
C ALA A 332 20.16 -0.14 -13.51
N LEU A 333 19.07 0.30 -12.88
CA LEU A 333 18.66 -0.21 -11.57
C LEU A 333 17.81 -1.47 -11.76
N ASP A 334 18.31 -2.59 -11.25
CA ASP A 334 17.51 -3.81 -11.15
C ASP A 334 16.62 -3.81 -9.90
N ARG A 335 16.03 -2.66 -9.57
CA ARG A 335 15.14 -2.46 -8.42
C ARG A 335 13.98 -1.55 -8.82
N PRO A 336 12.75 -1.83 -8.34
CA PRO A 336 11.59 -1.02 -8.68
C PRO A 336 11.66 0.35 -8.00
N VAL A 337 11.31 1.39 -8.75
CA VAL A 337 11.07 2.74 -8.21
C VAL A 337 9.67 2.78 -7.57
N THR A 338 9.60 3.04 -6.26
CA THR A 338 8.33 2.99 -5.53
C THR A 338 7.65 4.37 -5.41
N SER A 339 8.42 5.46 -5.38
CA SER A 339 7.91 6.84 -5.37
C SER A 339 9.00 7.81 -5.85
N PHE A 340 8.65 9.04 -6.24
CA PHE A 340 9.62 10.06 -6.59
C PHE A 340 9.08 11.50 -6.39
N THR A 341 10.00 12.47 -6.32
CA THR A 341 9.71 13.90 -6.27
C THR A 341 10.81 14.70 -6.97
N TRP A 342 10.48 15.90 -7.43
CA TRP A 342 11.44 16.85 -8.00
C TRP A 342 12.17 17.65 -6.93
N ALA A 343 13.45 17.91 -7.15
CA ALA A 343 14.13 19.00 -6.47
C ALA A 343 13.63 20.35 -7.01
N PRO A 344 13.62 21.43 -6.20
CA PRO A 344 13.16 22.75 -6.63
C PRO A 344 13.94 23.37 -7.80
N ASP A 345 15.12 22.82 -8.13
CA ASP A 345 16.00 23.29 -9.21
C ASP A 345 15.70 22.67 -10.58
N SER A 346 14.70 21.78 -10.69
CA SER A 346 14.38 21.00 -11.90
C SER A 346 15.53 20.17 -12.47
N ALA A 347 16.66 20.07 -11.77
CA ALA A 347 17.86 19.39 -12.26
C ALA A 347 18.03 18.00 -11.63
N ARG A 348 17.29 17.71 -10.54
CA ARG A 348 17.42 16.48 -9.76
C ARG A 348 16.06 15.89 -9.39
N LEU A 349 16.01 14.57 -9.34
CA LEU A 349 14.88 13.78 -8.87
C LEU A 349 15.31 12.95 -7.67
N PHE A 350 14.48 12.92 -6.63
CA PHE A 350 14.64 12.07 -5.45
C PHE A 350 13.60 10.96 -5.50
N PHE A 351 14.02 9.71 -5.39
CA PHE A 351 13.14 8.55 -5.57
C PHE A 351 13.47 7.44 -4.58
N THR A 352 12.50 6.59 -4.31
CA THR A 352 12.67 5.43 -3.44
C THR A 352 12.77 4.15 -4.25
N THR A 353 13.59 3.22 -3.77
CA THR A 353 13.69 1.86 -4.35
C THR A 353 13.52 0.84 -3.26
N GLU A 354 12.83 -0.26 -3.54
CA GLU A 354 12.83 -1.43 -2.67
C GLU A 354 14.05 -2.31 -2.95
N ASP A 355 14.83 -2.64 -1.92
CA ASP A 355 15.99 -3.55 -2.01
C ASP A 355 16.07 -4.42 -0.75
N ARG A 356 15.96 -5.73 -0.93
CA ARG A 356 16.05 -6.76 0.13
C ARG A 356 15.24 -6.42 1.39
N GLY A 357 13.98 -6.08 1.19
CA GLY A 357 13.06 -5.75 2.29
C GLY A 357 13.25 -4.36 2.89
N ARG A 358 14.18 -3.53 2.41
CA ARG A 358 14.30 -2.12 2.84
C ARG A 358 13.94 -1.18 1.70
N SER A 359 13.71 0.09 2.02
CA SER A 359 13.63 1.12 1.00
C SER A 359 14.51 2.31 1.33
N ALA A 360 15.34 2.71 0.36
CA ALA A 360 16.24 3.85 0.49
C ALA A 360 15.78 4.99 -0.41
N ILE A 361 16.03 6.23 0.02
CA ILE A 361 15.87 7.42 -0.81
C ILE A 361 17.18 7.66 -1.56
N GLN A 362 17.07 7.70 -2.89
CA GLN A 362 18.16 7.97 -3.82
C GLN A 362 17.90 9.27 -4.57
N MET A 363 18.95 9.81 -5.20
CA MET A 363 18.89 10.99 -6.05
C MET A 363 19.56 10.70 -7.39
N ILE A 364 18.96 11.18 -8.48
CA ILE A 364 19.53 11.13 -9.83
C ILE A 364 19.37 12.51 -10.50
N ALA A 365 20.30 12.87 -11.38
CA ALA A 365 20.17 14.08 -12.19
C ALA A 365 19.16 13.86 -13.31
N ALA A 366 18.42 14.92 -13.69
CA ALA A 366 17.50 14.90 -14.83
C ALA A 366 18.25 14.66 -16.16
N ALA A 367 19.54 14.99 -16.22
CA ALA A 367 20.43 14.65 -17.34
C ALA A 367 20.83 13.16 -17.39
N GLY A 368 20.38 12.34 -16.43
CA GLY A 368 20.78 10.94 -16.27
C GLY A 368 22.10 10.76 -15.51
N GLY A 369 22.64 9.55 -15.56
CA GLY A 369 23.86 9.16 -14.85
C GLY A 369 23.61 8.23 -13.67
N ALA A 370 24.61 8.08 -12.80
CA ALA A 370 24.50 7.19 -11.64
C ALA A 370 23.64 7.81 -10.53
N ALA A 371 22.74 7.00 -9.96
CA ALA A 371 22.01 7.35 -8.76
C ALA A 371 22.92 7.35 -7.53
N ARG A 372 22.61 8.22 -6.55
CA ARG A 372 23.30 8.32 -5.26
C ARG A 372 22.32 8.11 -4.13
N VAL A 373 22.67 7.26 -3.16
CA VAL A 373 21.88 7.11 -1.93
C VAL A 373 21.99 8.37 -1.06
N VAL A 374 20.83 8.88 -0.64
CA VAL A 374 20.69 10.07 0.22
C VAL A 374 20.33 9.67 1.65
N ALA A 375 19.41 8.72 1.82
CA ALA A 375 19.00 8.18 3.10
C ALA A 375 18.71 6.69 2.99
N SER A 376 19.16 5.92 3.97
CA SER A 376 18.98 4.47 4.05
C SER A 376 19.06 3.99 5.51
N GLY A 377 18.78 2.71 5.73
CA GLY A 377 18.84 2.06 7.04
C GLY A 377 18.03 0.77 7.05
N SER A 378 17.89 0.15 8.21
CA SER A 378 16.96 -0.99 8.43
C SER A 378 15.52 -0.49 8.52
N SER A 379 15.00 0.05 7.42
CA SER A 379 13.71 0.73 7.37
C SER A 379 13.15 0.76 5.95
N THR A 380 11.85 0.99 5.86
CA THR A 380 11.19 1.43 4.63
C THR A 380 10.98 2.94 4.70
N LEU A 381 11.61 3.67 3.77
CA LEU A 381 11.47 5.11 3.61
C LEU A 381 10.46 5.48 2.50
N GLY A 382 9.81 6.63 2.61
CA GLY A 382 8.84 7.12 1.61
C GLY A 382 8.45 8.59 1.79
N ASP A 383 7.47 9.03 1.00
CA ASP A 383 6.84 10.36 1.09
C ASP A 383 7.82 11.56 1.06
N GLN A 384 8.96 11.41 0.40
CA GLN A 384 10.01 12.43 0.40
C GLN A 384 9.56 13.73 -0.29
N GLN A 385 9.81 14.86 0.35
CA GLN A 385 9.57 16.22 -0.17
C GLN A 385 10.71 17.15 0.23
N LEU A 386 10.96 18.19 -0.57
CA LEU A 386 12.04 19.15 -0.34
C LEU A 386 11.52 20.55 -0.03
N THR A 387 12.24 21.25 0.86
CA THR A 387 12.06 22.70 1.04
C THR A 387 12.39 23.45 -0.24
N ARG A 388 11.83 24.65 -0.42
CA ARG A 388 12.02 25.48 -1.63
C ARG A 388 13.49 25.79 -1.96
N ASP A 389 14.34 25.89 -0.94
CA ASP A 389 15.79 26.07 -1.11
C ASP A 389 16.55 24.77 -1.46
N GLY A 390 15.84 23.65 -1.49
CA GLY A 390 16.36 22.31 -1.80
C GLY A 390 17.30 21.74 -0.74
N LYS A 391 17.43 22.35 0.45
CA LYS A 391 18.44 21.95 1.45
C LYS A 391 17.93 20.94 2.47
N THR A 392 16.64 20.98 2.79
CA THR A 392 16.02 20.07 3.76
C THR A 392 15.05 19.15 3.04
N MET A 393 15.12 17.86 3.36
CA MET A 393 14.19 16.83 2.90
C MET A 393 13.40 16.33 4.10
N ILE A 394 12.08 16.32 3.99
CA ILE A 394 11.20 15.57 4.90
C ILE A 394 10.86 14.23 4.26
N TYR A 395 10.64 13.19 5.05
CA TYR A 395 10.24 11.86 4.58
C TYR A 395 9.62 11.05 5.71
N THR A 396 8.93 9.96 5.40
CA THR A 396 8.46 8.96 6.37
C THR A 396 9.43 7.80 6.49
N ALA A 397 9.55 7.25 7.69
CA ALA A 397 10.29 6.02 7.93
C ALA A 397 9.51 5.10 8.88
N GLN A 398 9.61 3.80 8.63
CA GLN A 398 9.10 2.74 9.49
C GLN A 398 10.06 1.55 9.48
N SER A 399 9.92 0.65 10.46
CA SER A 399 10.60 -0.65 10.49
C SER A 399 9.66 -1.75 10.97
N GLY A 400 10.12 -3.01 10.98
CA GLY A 400 9.37 -4.10 11.60
C GLY A 400 9.09 -3.93 13.10
N SER A 401 9.74 -2.95 13.75
CA SER A 401 9.61 -2.64 15.18
C SER A 401 9.26 -1.18 15.47
N ARG A 402 8.96 -0.37 14.44
CA ARG A 402 8.56 1.03 14.60
C ARG A 402 7.49 1.40 13.57
N PRO A 403 6.31 1.90 13.99
CA PRO A 403 5.32 2.44 13.05
C PRO A 403 5.87 3.67 12.34
N VAL A 404 5.16 4.09 11.30
CA VAL A 404 5.49 5.29 10.51
C VAL A 404 5.60 6.51 11.41
N GLU A 405 6.74 7.19 11.33
CA GLU A 405 6.99 8.53 11.87
C GLU A 405 7.62 9.42 10.77
N ILE A 406 7.55 10.74 10.94
CA ILE A 406 8.06 11.74 9.98
C ILE A 406 9.43 12.20 10.44
N TYR A 407 10.36 12.33 9.49
CA TYR A 407 11.74 12.74 9.71
C TYR A 407 12.09 13.93 8.81
N ALA A 408 13.09 14.70 9.22
CA ALA A 408 13.77 15.71 8.40
C ALA A 408 15.28 15.43 8.38
N ALA A 409 15.91 15.62 7.22
CA ALA A 409 17.36 15.54 7.07
C ALA A 409 17.85 16.55 6.02
N SER A 410 19.17 16.74 5.93
CA SER A 410 19.72 17.42 4.77
C SER A 410 19.46 16.60 3.51
N SER A 411 19.07 17.25 2.41
CA SER A 411 18.93 16.61 1.09
C SER A 411 20.25 16.11 0.50
N ALA A 412 21.39 16.54 1.06
CA ALA A 412 22.70 16.00 0.74
C ALA A 412 22.97 14.64 1.43
N GLY A 413 22.17 14.28 2.44
CA GLY A 413 22.40 13.18 3.37
C GLY A 413 22.88 13.69 4.74
N GLY A 414 22.79 12.85 5.77
CA GLY A 414 23.19 13.19 7.14
C GLY A 414 22.30 12.55 8.19
N THR A 415 22.54 12.86 9.46
CA THR A 415 21.73 12.35 10.58
C THR A 415 20.33 12.98 10.55
N PRO A 416 19.26 12.18 10.52
CA PRO A 416 17.91 12.71 10.51
C PRO A 416 17.44 13.16 11.90
N ILE A 417 16.52 14.11 11.89
CA ILE A 417 15.75 14.58 13.04
C ILE A 417 14.36 13.95 12.94
N GLU A 418 13.95 13.25 13.99
CA GLU A 418 12.59 12.74 14.11
C GLU A 418 11.64 13.89 14.47
N LEU A 419 10.69 14.18 13.57
CA LEU A 419 9.73 15.27 13.74
C LEU A 419 8.52 14.84 14.56
N THR A 420 8.14 13.56 14.49
CA THR A 420 6.98 13.02 15.20
C THR A 420 7.37 11.82 16.05
N ARG A 421 6.73 11.71 17.22
CA ARG A 421 6.88 10.60 18.18
C ARG A 421 5.51 10.18 18.69
N MET A 422 4.55 10.02 17.79
CA MET A 422 3.12 9.93 18.14
C MET A 422 2.78 8.69 18.98
N ASN A 423 3.64 7.67 18.90
CA ASN A 423 3.48 6.38 19.57
C ASN A 423 4.55 6.10 20.63
N ALA A 424 5.46 7.02 20.94
CA ALA A 424 6.60 6.74 21.82
C ALA A 424 6.18 6.22 23.20
N ASP A 425 5.31 6.96 23.91
CA ASP A 425 4.82 6.58 25.24
C ASP A 425 4.10 5.22 25.24
N LEU A 426 3.34 4.93 24.18
CA LEU A 426 2.66 3.64 24.02
C LEU A 426 3.69 2.52 23.90
N LEU A 427 4.65 2.65 22.97
CA LEU A 427 5.60 1.61 22.64
C LEU A 427 6.67 1.41 23.71
N GLU A 428 6.97 2.41 24.54
CA GLU A 428 7.90 2.26 25.67
C GLU A 428 7.44 1.20 26.68
N ARG A 429 6.12 1.01 26.82
CA ARG A 429 5.52 -0.03 27.68
C ARG A 429 5.76 -1.45 27.18
N TYR A 430 6.05 -1.62 25.90
CA TYR A 430 6.11 -2.93 25.24
C TYR A 430 7.52 -3.29 24.77
N GLN A 431 7.82 -4.59 24.82
CA GLN A 431 9.02 -5.16 24.21
C GLN A 431 8.74 -5.41 22.73
N LEU A 432 9.42 -4.63 21.88
CA LEU A 432 9.48 -4.86 20.43
C LEU A 432 10.83 -5.46 20.10
N THR A 433 10.83 -6.54 19.33
CA THR A 433 12.04 -7.26 18.95
C THR A 433 12.44 -6.85 17.53
N PRO A 434 13.68 -6.38 17.28
CA PRO A 434 14.15 -6.08 15.93
C PRO A 434 14.05 -7.29 14.99
N PHE A 435 13.92 -7.02 13.69
CA PHE A 435 13.98 -8.05 12.67
C PHE A 435 15.44 -8.44 12.44
N GLU A 436 15.73 -9.73 12.47
CA GLU A 436 17.04 -10.29 12.15
C GLU A 436 17.00 -10.86 10.73
N GLU A 437 17.81 -10.33 9.82
CA GLU A 437 17.92 -10.90 8.48
C GLU A 437 18.86 -12.10 8.49
N PHE A 438 18.47 -13.17 7.79
CA PHE A 438 19.34 -14.28 7.46
C PHE A 438 19.16 -14.70 6.00
N ARG A 439 20.12 -15.47 5.51
CA ARG A 439 20.14 -16.01 4.15
C ARG A 439 20.27 -17.53 4.20
N VAL A 440 19.56 -18.20 3.30
CA VAL A 440 19.74 -19.60 2.97
C VAL A 440 19.96 -19.76 1.46
N ASP A 441 20.48 -20.90 1.05
CA ASP A 441 20.50 -21.28 -0.36
C ASP A 441 19.23 -22.12 -0.62
N GLY A 442 18.34 -21.60 -1.47
CA GLY A 442 17.10 -22.23 -1.89
C GLY A 442 17.30 -23.17 -3.08
N ALA A 443 16.24 -23.37 -3.85
CA ALA A 443 16.29 -24.20 -5.04
C ALA A 443 17.36 -23.68 -6.02
N GLN A 444 18.12 -24.60 -6.62
CA GLN A 444 19.22 -24.27 -7.53
C GLN A 444 20.28 -23.34 -6.90
N GLN A 445 20.49 -23.43 -5.57
CA GLN A 445 21.41 -22.59 -4.80
C GLN A 445 21.16 -21.07 -4.92
N THR A 446 19.93 -20.69 -5.26
CA THR A 446 19.56 -19.27 -5.31
C THR A 446 19.49 -18.69 -3.89
N PRO A 447 20.14 -17.54 -3.60
CA PRO A 447 20.06 -16.89 -2.30
C PRO A 447 18.62 -16.49 -1.94
N VAL A 448 18.12 -16.98 -0.82
CA VAL A 448 16.80 -16.61 -0.27
C VAL A 448 17.02 -15.87 1.04
N PHE A 449 16.55 -14.63 1.11
CA PHE A 449 16.64 -13.81 2.31
C PHE A 449 15.35 -13.87 3.11
N SER A 450 15.45 -13.75 4.42
CA SER A 450 14.31 -13.88 5.33
C SER A 450 14.53 -13.03 6.56
N PHE A 451 13.46 -12.56 7.18
CA PHE A 451 13.52 -11.98 8.52
C PHE A 451 13.10 -13.00 9.58
N LEU A 452 13.73 -12.93 10.74
CA LEU A 452 13.40 -13.68 11.94
C LEU A 452 13.18 -12.71 13.10
N ILE A 453 12.15 -12.97 13.91
CA ILE A 453 11.87 -12.20 15.13
C ILE A 453 11.80 -13.17 16.29
N LYS A 454 12.59 -12.89 17.32
CA LYS A 454 12.58 -13.67 18.56
C LYS A 454 11.40 -13.29 19.44
N PRO A 455 10.83 -14.26 20.18
CA PRO A 455 9.71 -14.00 21.07
C PRO A 455 10.06 -13.00 22.18
N ALA A 456 9.03 -12.37 22.75
CA ALA A 456 9.21 -11.54 23.94
C ALA A 456 9.82 -12.38 25.08
N ASN A 457 10.69 -11.76 25.88
CA ASN A 457 11.43 -12.43 26.96
C ASN A 457 12.28 -13.64 26.52
N PHE A 458 12.78 -13.62 25.28
CA PHE A 458 13.61 -14.69 24.71
C PHE A 458 14.76 -15.11 25.62
N ARG A 459 14.92 -16.43 25.72
CA ARG A 459 15.96 -17.13 26.46
C ARG A 459 16.59 -18.19 25.57
N PRO A 460 17.90 -18.11 25.27
CA PRO A 460 18.56 -19.00 24.30
C PRO A 460 18.56 -20.47 24.70
N GLU A 461 18.42 -20.78 26.00
CA GLU A 461 18.35 -22.13 26.55
C GLU A 461 16.97 -22.79 26.41
N GLN A 462 15.93 -22.02 26.06
CA GLN A 462 14.58 -22.52 25.84
C GLN A 462 14.32 -22.82 24.36
N ARG A 463 13.45 -23.81 24.09
CA ARG A 463 12.95 -24.08 22.75
C ARG A 463 11.55 -23.51 22.57
N TYR A 464 11.34 -22.80 21.47
CA TYR A 464 10.09 -22.11 21.14
C TYR A 464 9.40 -22.76 19.94
N PRO A 465 8.07 -22.69 19.85
CA PRO A 465 7.39 -22.94 18.59
C PRO A 465 7.77 -21.86 17.56
N ALA A 466 7.79 -22.23 16.28
CA ALA A 466 8.06 -21.31 15.19
C ALA A 466 6.83 -21.11 14.29
N LEU A 467 6.57 -19.87 13.91
CA LEU A 467 5.49 -19.47 13.00
C LEU A 467 6.09 -18.87 11.73
N PHE A 468 5.85 -19.52 10.60
CA PHE A 468 6.21 -19.01 9.28
C PHE A 468 5.04 -18.23 8.71
N LEU A 469 5.20 -16.92 8.50
CA LEU A 469 4.21 -16.11 7.80
C LEU A 469 4.64 -15.98 6.34
N ILE A 470 3.85 -16.49 5.41
CA ILE A 470 4.12 -16.44 3.98
C ILE A 470 3.34 -15.27 3.40
N HIS A 471 4.03 -14.34 2.73
CA HIS A 471 3.40 -13.12 2.20
C HIS A 471 2.48 -13.42 1.01
N GLY A 472 1.52 -12.52 0.79
CA GLY A 472 0.70 -12.50 -0.41
C GLY A 472 1.42 -11.90 -1.62
N GLY A 473 0.75 -11.83 -2.77
CA GLY A 473 1.34 -11.47 -4.05
C GLY A 473 0.95 -12.49 -5.12
N PRO A 474 1.89 -13.25 -5.73
CA PRO A 474 3.19 -13.62 -5.14
C PRO A 474 4.28 -12.57 -5.23
N GLN A 475 4.15 -11.59 -6.11
CA GLN A 475 5.16 -10.57 -6.32
C GLN A 475 5.03 -9.39 -5.35
N SER A 476 5.32 -9.67 -4.09
CA SER A 476 5.50 -8.70 -3.02
C SER A 476 6.69 -9.14 -2.16
N ALA A 477 6.89 -8.56 -0.98
CA ALA A 477 7.92 -9.02 -0.05
C ALA A 477 7.54 -8.67 1.39
N TRP A 478 8.00 -9.47 2.34
CA TRP A 478 8.22 -8.98 3.69
C TRP A 478 9.34 -7.95 3.68
N THR A 479 9.04 -6.79 4.28
CA THR A 479 9.94 -5.65 4.39
C THR A 479 10.17 -5.29 5.86
N GLU A 480 11.16 -4.46 6.14
CA GLU A 480 11.33 -3.70 7.38
C GLU A 480 10.18 -2.68 7.49
N SER A 481 8.96 -3.16 7.68
CA SER A 481 7.75 -2.34 7.77
C SER A 481 6.81 -2.76 8.88
N TRP A 482 6.05 -1.80 9.39
CA TRP A 482 5.10 -2.02 10.46
C TRP A 482 3.73 -2.39 9.90
N HIS A 483 3.39 -3.68 10.00
CA HIS A 483 2.15 -4.17 9.41
C HIS A 483 0.98 -4.10 10.40
N TYR A 484 -0.20 -3.62 9.99
CA TYR A 484 -1.37 -3.52 10.87
C TYR A 484 -2.32 -4.75 10.81
N ARG A 485 -2.17 -5.62 9.81
CA ARG A 485 -2.99 -6.84 9.62
C ARG A 485 -2.28 -8.15 10.01
N TRP A 486 -1.01 -8.31 9.62
CA TRP A 486 -0.09 -9.40 9.95
C TRP A 486 1.13 -8.89 10.74
N ASN A 487 0.92 -8.30 11.92
CA ASN A 487 1.99 -7.69 12.68
C ASN A 487 2.85 -8.77 13.37
N ALA A 488 4.10 -8.87 12.95
CA ALA A 488 5.00 -9.91 13.46
C ALA A 488 5.35 -9.74 14.96
N GLN A 489 5.29 -8.51 15.51
CA GLN A 489 5.50 -8.26 16.94
C GLN A 489 4.39 -8.85 17.80
N VAL A 490 3.14 -8.94 17.30
CA VAL A 490 2.03 -9.56 18.03
C VAL A 490 2.27 -11.06 18.20
N PHE A 491 2.72 -11.73 17.15
CA PHE A 491 3.02 -13.17 17.20
C PHE A 491 4.29 -13.47 18.03
N ALA A 492 5.31 -12.62 17.94
CA ALA A 492 6.48 -12.70 18.81
C ALA A 492 6.12 -12.45 20.28
N GLY A 493 5.23 -11.49 20.55
CA GLY A 493 4.66 -11.24 21.87
C GLY A 493 3.86 -12.43 22.41
N ALA A 494 3.23 -13.21 21.54
CA ALA A 494 2.58 -14.47 21.88
C ALA A 494 3.56 -15.65 22.09
N GLY A 495 4.87 -15.44 22.00
CA GLY A 495 5.88 -16.46 22.33
C GLY A 495 6.32 -17.35 21.17
N TYR A 496 6.13 -16.90 19.93
CA TYR A 496 6.64 -17.58 18.73
C TYR A 496 7.97 -17.00 18.25
N VAL A 497 8.85 -17.86 17.73
CA VAL A 497 9.86 -17.42 16.77
C VAL A 497 9.13 -17.17 15.45
N VAL A 498 9.07 -15.93 14.99
CA VAL A 498 8.34 -15.55 13.77
C VAL A 498 9.33 -15.48 12.62
N VAL A 499 8.99 -16.12 11.50
CA VAL A 499 9.83 -16.20 10.31
C VAL A 499 9.07 -15.64 9.11
N LEU A 500 9.75 -14.78 8.37
CA LEU A 500 9.21 -14.00 7.25
C LEU A 500 10.08 -14.26 6.01
N PRO A 501 9.87 -15.39 5.29
CA PRO A 501 10.64 -15.71 4.11
C PRO A 501 10.30 -14.84 2.91
N ASN A 502 11.32 -14.41 2.15
CA ASN A 502 11.17 -13.78 0.83
C ASN A 502 11.71 -14.72 -0.25
N PRO A 503 10.95 -15.77 -0.64
CA PRO A 503 11.34 -16.73 -1.68
C PRO A 503 11.24 -16.10 -3.08
N ARG A 504 11.65 -16.82 -4.13
CA ARG A 504 11.42 -16.36 -5.51
C ARG A 504 9.98 -16.00 -5.79
N GLY A 505 9.81 -15.01 -6.66
CA GLY A 505 8.60 -14.20 -6.78
C GLY A 505 8.73 -12.87 -6.02
N SER A 506 9.51 -12.81 -4.94
CA SER A 506 9.53 -11.61 -4.11
C SER A 506 10.14 -10.38 -4.81
N THR A 507 9.57 -9.20 -4.56
CA THR A 507 10.09 -7.92 -5.04
C THR A 507 11.32 -7.47 -4.24
N GLY A 508 12.11 -6.56 -4.83
CA GLY A 508 13.32 -6.02 -4.17
C GLY A 508 14.57 -6.90 -4.24
N TYR A 509 14.52 -8.05 -4.93
CA TYR A 509 15.67 -8.95 -5.11
C TYR A 509 16.19 -9.00 -6.56
N GLY A 510 15.57 -8.25 -7.46
CA GLY A 510 15.91 -8.19 -8.89
C GLY A 510 14.81 -8.76 -9.76
N GLN A 511 14.66 -8.24 -10.99
CA GLN A 511 13.51 -8.61 -11.83
C GLN A 511 13.49 -10.11 -12.14
N ARG A 512 14.66 -10.71 -12.36
CA ARG A 512 14.74 -12.15 -12.60
C ARG A 512 14.23 -12.97 -11.41
N PHE A 513 14.53 -12.55 -10.18
CA PHE A 513 14.08 -13.25 -8.98
C PHE A 513 12.55 -13.15 -8.82
N THR A 514 11.96 -12.00 -9.19
CA THR A 514 10.51 -11.79 -9.30
C THR A 514 9.89 -12.67 -10.38
N ASP A 515 10.51 -12.74 -11.56
CA ASP A 515 9.96 -13.44 -12.74
C ASP A 515 9.97 -14.98 -12.61
N GLU A 516 10.89 -15.54 -11.81
CA GLU A 516 11.12 -16.99 -11.74
C GLU A 516 9.95 -17.79 -11.12
N ILE A 517 8.91 -17.11 -10.58
CA ILE A 517 7.68 -17.75 -10.10
C ILE A 517 6.62 -17.98 -11.19
N ASN A 518 6.71 -17.24 -12.30
CA ASN A 518 5.73 -17.32 -13.38
C ASN A 518 5.65 -18.78 -13.89
N ALA A 519 4.44 -19.31 -14.03
CA ALA A 519 4.14 -20.71 -14.36
C ALA A 519 4.70 -21.78 -13.39
N ASP A 520 5.18 -21.41 -12.19
CA ASP A 520 5.85 -22.31 -11.24
C ASP A 520 5.42 -22.11 -9.77
N TRP A 521 4.15 -21.76 -9.52
CA TRP A 521 3.63 -21.42 -8.18
C TRP A 521 3.83 -22.49 -7.10
N GLY A 522 3.94 -23.76 -7.46
CA GLY A 522 4.19 -24.86 -6.52
C GLY A 522 5.60 -25.46 -6.59
N GLY A 523 6.48 -24.91 -7.42
CA GLY A 523 7.82 -25.43 -7.68
C GLY A 523 8.90 -24.72 -6.86
N LYS A 524 9.75 -23.94 -7.51
CA LYS A 524 10.95 -23.34 -6.89
C LYS A 524 10.64 -22.46 -5.68
N VAL A 525 9.55 -21.70 -5.72
CA VAL A 525 9.12 -20.88 -4.57
C VAL A 525 8.81 -21.74 -3.34
N TYR A 526 8.23 -22.92 -3.52
CA TYR A 526 7.98 -23.85 -2.41
C TYR A 526 9.31 -24.43 -1.88
N GLU A 527 10.23 -24.82 -2.75
CA GLU A 527 11.56 -25.29 -2.36
C GLU A 527 12.35 -24.22 -1.57
N ASP A 528 12.28 -22.96 -2.01
CA ASP A 528 12.88 -21.82 -1.32
C ASP A 528 12.32 -21.65 0.10
N ILE A 529 10.99 -21.72 0.26
CA ILE A 529 10.34 -21.67 1.58
C ILE A 529 10.77 -22.85 2.45
N MET A 530 10.81 -24.06 1.89
CA MET A 530 11.19 -25.25 2.67
C MET A 530 12.68 -25.25 3.06
N ALA A 531 13.56 -24.64 2.28
CA ALA A 531 14.96 -24.41 2.66
C ALA A 531 15.07 -23.46 3.87
N VAL A 532 14.23 -22.43 3.94
CA VAL A 532 14.12 -21.55 5.12
C VAL A 532 13.61 -22.35 6.33
N VAL A 533 12.60 -23.20 6.13
CA VAL A 533 12.08 -24.10 7.19
C VAL A 533 13.18 -25.02 7.72
N ASP A 534 14.00 -25.59 6.84
CA ASP A 534 15.11 -26.46 7.20
C ASP A 534 16.20 -25.76 8.01
N HIS A 535 16.52 -24.52 7.67
CA HIS A 535 17.47 -23.73 8.42
C HIS A 535 16.92 -23.43 9.82
N VAL A 536 15.70 -22.90 9.90
CA VAL A 536 15.09 -22.47 11.16
C VAL A 536 14.87 -23.66 12.11
N ALA A 537 14.45 -24.81 11.59
CA ALA A 537 14.23 -26.01 12.39
C ALA A 537 15.50 -26.56 13.07
N ARG A 538 16.69 -26.15 12.62
CA ARG A 538 17.99 -26.52 13.21
C ARG A 538 18.50 -25.53 14.24
N LEU A 539 17.86 -24.36 14.38
CA LEU A 539 18.27 -23.38 15.38
C LEU A 539 18.09 -23.97 16.79
N PRO A 540 19.05 -23.78 17.70
CA PRO A 540 19.07 -24.49 19.00
C PRO A 540 17.88 -24.15 19.89
N TYR A 541 17.28 -22.99 19.67
CA TYR A 541 16.12 -22.45 20.39
C TYR A 541 14.79 -22.65 19.65
N VAL A 542 14.76 -23.33 18.51
CA VAL A 542 13.52 -23.69 17.82
C VAL A 542 13.19 -25.15 18.10
N ASP A 543 11.92 -25.45 18.34
CA ASP A 543 11.43 -26.82 18.41
C ASP A 543 10.92 -27.30 17.04
N PRO A 544 11.62 -28.22 16.36
CA PRO A 544 11.23 -28.70 15.04
C PRO A 544 9.91 -29.48 15.03
N ASN A 545 9.38 -29.86 16.21
CA ASN A 545 8.09 -30.54 16.33
C ASN A 545 6.92 -29.58 16.59
N ARG A 546 7.18 -28.27 16.69
CA ARG A 546 6.18 -27.22 16.97
C ARG A 546 6.24 -26.10 15.93
N LEU A 547 6.17 -26.49 14.66
CA LEU A 547 6.13 -25.55 13.53
C LEU A 547 4.67 -25.27 13.13
N ALA A 548 4.35 -24.02 12.86
CA ALA A 548 3.11 -23.60 12.21
C ALA A 548 3.43 -22.72 11.00
N ALA A 549 2.56 -22.70 10.00
CA ALA A 549 2.65 -21.75 8.90
C ALA A 549 1.30 -21.10 8.61
N ALA A 550 1.35 -19.86 8.17
CA ALA A 550 0.16 -19.09 7.86
C ALA A 550 0.43 -18.15 6.68
N GLY A 551 -0.62 -17.79 5.96
CA GLY A 551 -0.49 -16.83 4.88
C GLY A 551 -1.83 -16.30 4.40
N GLY A 552 -1.76 -15.12 3.77
CA GLY A 552 -2.87 -14.44 3.13
C GLY A 552 -2.75 -14.47 1.60
N SER A 553 -3.84 -14.59 0.85
CA SER A 553 -3.78 -14.49 -0.63
C SER A 553 -2.89 -15.58 -1.24
N PHE A 554 -1.88 -15.24 -2.06
CA PHE A 554 -0.84 -16.20 -2.48
C PHE A 554 -0.18 -16.94 -1.30
N GLY A 555 0.05 -16.29 -0.17
CA GLY A 555 0.56 -16.97 1.03
C GLY A 555 -0.42 -18.01 1.57
N GLY A 556 -1.73 -17.74 1.47
CA GLY A 556 -2.79 -18.70 1.78
C GLY A 556 -2.82 -19.86 0.78
N TYR A 557 -2.62 -19.57 -0.51
CA TYR A 557 -2.39 -20.59 -1.55
C TYR A 557 -1.19 -21.47 -1.21
N MET A 558 -0.05 -20.89 -0.83
CA MET A 558 1.15 -21.65 -0.51
C MET A 558 0.94 -22.51 0.74
N VAL A 559 0.22 -22.01 1.75
CA VAL A 559 -0.20 -22.83 2.89
C VAL A 559 -1.09 -24.00 2.45
N ASN A 560 -2.06 -23.77 1.56
CA ASN A 560 -2.91 -24.83 0.99
C ASN A 560 -2.08 -25.85 0.19
N TRP A 561 -1.08 -25.40 -0.56
CA TRP A 561 -0.13 -26.24 -1.27
C TRP A 561 0.69 -27.11 -0.30
N MET A 562 1.26 -26.50 0.73
CA MET A 562 2.06 -27.19 1.75
C MET A 562 1.28 -28.32 2.44
N MET A 563 -0.03 -28.15 2.69
CA MET A 563 -0.87 -29.18 3.31
C MET A 563 -0.80 -30.53 2.59
N GLY A 564 -0.76 -30.52 1.25
CA GLY A 564 -0.68 -31.73 0.42
C GLY A 564 0.76 -32.17 0.09
N ARG A 565 1.79 -31.50 0.64
CA ARG A 565 3.20 -31.72 0.26
C ARG A 565 4.11 -32.06 1.43
N THR A 566 3.73 -31.75 2.66
CA THR A 566 4.55 -32.00 3.83
C THR A 566 3.73 -32.19 5.10
N GLN A 567 4.24 -32.98 6.03
CA GLN A 567 3.62 -33.25 7.35
C GLN A 567 4.43 -32.68 8.52
N ARG A 568 5.35 -31.74 8.24
CA ARG A 568 6.25 -31.15 9.25
C ARG A 568 5.56 -30.12 10.15
N PHE A 569 4.45 -29.56 9.70
CA PHE A 569 3.73 -28.52 10.43
C PHE A 569 2.65 -29.14 11.33
N ARG A 570 2.43 -28.53 12.49
CA ARG A 570 1.39 -28.93 13.44
C ARG A 570 0.08 -28.19 13.24
N ALA A 571 0.14 -27.00 12.66
CA ALA A 571 -1.03 -26.22 12.30
C ALA A 571 -0.76 -25.33 11.09
N PHE A 572 -1.80 -25.14 10.30
CA PHE A 572 -1.87 -24.15 9.24
C PHE A 572 -2.97 -23.12 9.50
N VAL A 573 -2.76 -21.90 8.98
CA VAL A 573 -3.80 -20.88 8.85
C VAL A 573 -3.82 -20.37 7.42
N SER A 574 -4.92 -20.63 6.71
CA SER A 574 -5.17 -20.14 5.35
C SER A 574 -6.16 -18.98 5.41
N HIS A 575 -5.69 -17.76 5.10
CA HIS A 575 -6.53 -16.57 5.03
C HIS A 575 -6.69 -16.15 3.58
N ALA A 576 -7.92 -16.05 3.07
CA ALA A 576 -8.19 -15.65 1.68
C ALA A 576 -7.29 -16.37 0.65
N GLY A 577 -7.05 -17.66 0.87
CA GLY A 577 -6.08 -18.46 0.10
C GLY A 577 -6.71 -19.10 -1.13
N VAL A 578 -5.97 -19.16 -2.24
CA VAL A 578 -6.42 -19.86 -3.44
C VAL A 578 -6.34 -21.38 -3.22
N PHE A 579 -7.39 -22.11 -3.59
CA PHE A 579 -7.49 -23.57 -3.41
C PHE A 579 -7.63 -24.30 -4.75
N ASP A 580 -8.43 -23.77 -5.67
CA ASP A 580 -8.64 -24.31 -7.01
C ASP A 580 -8.43 -23.20 -8.05
N LEU A 581 -7.36 -23.31 -8.85
CA LEU A 581 -6.98 -22.26 -9.80
C LEU A 581 -8.00 -22.08 -10.93
N PRO A 582 -8.54 -23.13 -11.58
CA PRO A 582 -9.61 -22.96 -12.58
C PRO A 582 -10.82 -22.19 -12.04
N SER A 583 -11.36 -22.58 -10.89
CA SER A 583 -12.48 -21.87 -10.26
C SER A 583 -12.10 -20.44 -9.90
N LYS A 584 -10.95 -20.21 -9.26
CA LYS A 584 -10.52 -18.86 -8.87
C LYS A 584 -10.40 -17.93 -10.07
N THR A 585 -9.78 -18.39 -11.15
CA THR A 585 -9.50 -17.54 -12.32
C THR A 585 -10.76 -17.07 -13.04
N LEU A 586 -11.86 -17.83 -12.99
CA LEU A 586 -13.13 -17.41 -13.59
C LEU A 586 -13.97 -16.51 -12.69
N GLU A 587 -13.63 -16.42 -11.41
CA GLU A 587 -14.34 -15.58 -10.45
C GLU A 587 -13.56 -14.33 -10.03
N THR A 588 -12.23 -14.32 -10.17
CA THR A 588 -11.38 -13.14 -9.91
C THR A 588 -11.65 -12.03 -10.93
N GLU A 589 -11.31 -10.80 -10.57
CA GLU A 589 -11.63 -9.63 -11.38
C GLU A 589 -10.43 -9.07 -12.18
N GLU A 590 -9.20 -9.17 -11.66
CA GLU A 590 -7.96 -8.82 -12.37
C GLU A 590 -7.48 -9.99 -13.24
N LEU A 591 -8.02 -10.15 -14.47
CA LEU A 591 -7.70 -11.27 -15.37
C LEU A 591 -6.32 -11.15 -16.03
N TRP A 592 -5.75 -9.95 -16.14
CA TRP A 592 -4.37 -9.77 -16.62
C TRP A 592 -3.37 -10.61 -15.83
N PHE A 593 -3.59 -10.73 -14.51
CA PHE A 593 -2.73 -11.48 -13.60
C PHE A 593 -2.69 -12.98 -13.92
N PRO A 594 -3.80 -13.74 -13.85
CA PRO A 594 -3.77 -15.17 -14.17
C PRO A 594 -3.39 -15.44 -15.64
N MET A 595 -3.75 -14.55 -16.58
CA MET A 595 -3.31 -14.67 -17.98
C MET A 595 -1.78 -14.65 -18.10
N TRP A 596 -1.09 -13.79 -17.32
CA TRP A 596 0.36 -13.79 -17.28
C TRP A 596 0.92 -14.99 -16.51
N GLU A 597 0.48 -15.18 -15.27
CA GLU A 597 1.03 -16.17 -14.33
C GLU A 597 0.92 -17.61 -14.85
N PHE A 598 -0.16 -17.92 -15.56
CA PHE A 598 -0.43 -19.26 -16.09
C PHE A 598 -0.42 -19.30 -17.62
N GLN A 599 0.20 -18.29 -18.26
CA GLN A 599 0.45 -18.22 -19.70
C GLN A 599 -0.81 -18.35 -20.57
N GLY A 600 -1.97 -17.93 -20.06
CA GLY A 600 -3.27 -18.06 -20.70
C GLY A 600 -4.38 -18.32 -19.68
N MET A 601 -5.60 -18.50 -20.19
CA MET A 601 -6.77 -18.85 -19.37
C MET A 601 -6.84 -20.37 -19.13
N PRO A 602 -7.71 -20.85 -18.21
CA PRO A 602 -7.79 -22.29 -17.89
C PRO A 602 -8.13 -23.20 -19.08
N TRP A 603 -8.78 -22.69 -20.13
CA TRP A 603 -9.04 -23.44 -21.37
C TRP A 603 -7.86 -23.42 -22.36
N ASP A 604 -6.93 -22.47 -22.22
CA ASP A 604 -5.72 -22.41 -23.03
C ASP A 604 -4.63 -23.35 -22.46
N ASN A 605 -4.46 -23.36 -21.12
CA ASN A 605 -3.44 -24.17 -20.42
C ASN A 605 -4.00 -25.05 -19.29
N PRO A 606 -4.97 -25.94 -19.55
CA PRO A 606 -5.67 -26.70 -18.50
C PRO A 606 -4.74 -27.53 -17.60
N ASP A 607 -3.65 -28.06 -18.14
CA ASP A 607 -2.70 -28.88 -17.39
C ASP A 607 -1.88 -28.07 -16.39
N LEU A 608 -1.51 -26.83 -16.72
CA LEU A 608 -0.76 -25.95 -15.82
C LEU A 608 -1.62 -25.55 -14.62
N TYR A 609 -2.86 -25.14 -14.89
CA TYR A 609 -3.85 -24.82 -13.86
C TYR A 609 -4.13 -26.02 -12.95
N ARG A 610 -4.32 -27.22 -13.52
CA ARG A 610 -4.54 -28.44 -12.73
C ARG A 610 -3.32 -28.78 -11.88
N LYS A 611 -2.12 -28.81 -12.48
CA LYS A 611 -0.85 -29.15 -11.81
C LYS A 611 -0.62 -28.32 -10.55
N TRP A 612 -0.90 -27.03 -10.62
CA TRP A 612 -0.63 -26.11 -9.52
C TRP A 612 -1.83 -25.87 -8.60
N SER A 613 -2.95 -26.56 -8.76
CA SER A 613 -4.10 -26.39 -7.85
C SER A 613 -3.96 -27.25 -6.58
N PRO A 614 -3.97 -26.66 -5.36
CA PRO A 614 -4.02 -27.42 -4.10
C PRO A 614 -5.17 -28.42 -4.03
N SER A 615 -6.30 -28.13 -4.69
CA SER A 615 -7.47 -29.01 -4.80
C SER A 615 -7.16 -30.41 -5.32
N GLN A 616 -6.07 -30.59 -6.09
CA GLN A 616 -5.66 -31.89 -6.62
C GLN A 616 -4.98 -32.80 -5.57
N TYR A 617 -4.62 -32.26 -4.40
CA TYR A 617 -3.80 -32.94 -3.39
C TYR A 617 -4.54 -33.13 -2.05
N VAL A 618 -5.88 -33.07 -2.07
CA VAL A 618 -6.72 -33.18 -0.87
C VAL A 618 -6.47 -34.46 -0.07
N LYS A 619 -6.19 -35.58 -0.74
CA LYS A 619 -5.93 -36.88 -0.08
C LYS A 619 -4.65 -36.89 0.76
N ASP A 620 -3.75 -35.95 0.53
CA ASP A 620 -2.47 -35.82 1.23
C ASP A 620 -2.52 -34.77 2.35
N MET A 621 -3.69 -34.14 2.58
CA MET A 621 -3.88 -33.12 3.60
C MET A 621 -4.26 -33.77 4.93
N PHE A 622 -3.38 -33.68 5.93
CA PHE A 622 -3.62 -34.25 7.27
C PHE A 622 -3.39 -33.25 8.41
N THR A 623 -2.78 -32.10 8.12
CA THR A 623 -2.42 -31.11 9.14
C THR A 623 -3.63 -30.27 9.52
N PRO A 624 -3.91 -30.05 10.83
CA PRO A 624 -4.99 -29.19 11.26
C PRO A 624 -4.92 -27.77 10.68
N THR A 625 -6.05 -27.30 10.12
CA THR A 625 -6.11 -26.02 9.41
C THR A 625 -7.24 -25.10 9.89
N LEU A 626 -6.92 -23.84 10.16
CA LEU A 626 -7.87 -22.75 10.27
C LEU A 626 -8.03 -22.08 8.90
N VAL A 627 -9.26 -21.95 8.43
CA VAL A 627 -9.62 -21.23 7.21
C VAL A 627 -10.32 -19.93 7.60
N ILE A 628 -9.86 -18.80 7.05
CA ILE A 628 -10.41 -17.47 7.32
C ILE A 628 -10.73 -16.75 6.01
N HIS A 629 -11.92 -16.17 5.87
CA HIS A 629 -12.32 -15.46 4.66
C HIS A 629 -13.31 -14.30 4.94
N GLY A 630 -13.25 -13.22 4.15
CA GLY A 630 -14.31 -12.23 4.06
C GLY A 630 -15.27 -12.54 2.91
N GLU A 631 -16.58 -12.39 3.10
CA GLU A 631 -17.57 -12.72 2.05
C GLU A 631 -17.59 -11.70 0.90
N LEU A 632 -17.05 -10.50 1.12
CA LEU A 632 -16.87 -9.49 0.08
C LEU A 632 -15.50 -9.58 -0.60
N ASP A 633 -14.77 -10.68 -0.44
CA ASP A 633 -13.50 -10.86 -1.16
C ASP A 633 -13.78 -11.22 -2.63
N PHE A 634 -13.52 -10.29 -3.54
CA PHE A 634 -13.59 -10.52 -4.99
C PHE A 634 -12.22 -10.78 -5.62
N ARG A 635 -11.13 -10.62 -4.85
CA ARG A 635 -9.74 -10.89 -5.28
C ARG A 635 -9.43 -12.38 -5.24
N VAL A 636 -9.76 -13.00 -4.11
CA VAL A 636 -9.81 -14.45 -3.94
C VAL A 636 -11.21 -14.78 -3.46
N PRO A 637 -12.15 -15.09 -4.35
CA PRO A 637 -13.56 -15.32 -4.01
C PRO A 637 -13.74 -16.27 -2.83
N TYR A 638 -14.62 -15.92 -1.88
CA TYR A 638 -14.81 -16.66 -0.63
C TYR A 638 -15.16 -18.14 -0.82
N GLY A 639 -15.71 -18.50 -1.99
CA GLY A 639 -15.91 -19.89 -2.40
C GLY A 639 -14.64 -20.74 -2.31
N GLN A 640 -13.46 -20.15 -2.51
CA GLN A 640 -12.17 -20.83 -2.36
C GLN A 640 -11.94 -21.32 -0.92
N GLY A 641 -12.27 -20.49 0.08
CA GLY A 641 -12.22 -20.88 1.49
C GLY A 641 -13.24 -21.98 1.83
N LEU A 642 -14.45 -21.89 1.28
CA LEU A 642 -15.49 -22.92 1.49
C LEU A 642 -15.12 -24.27 0.87
N GLN A 643 -14.55 -24.27 -0.34
CA GLN A 643 -14.07 -25.48 -1.02
C GLN A 643 -12.99 -26.17 -0.19
N LEU A 644 -11.99 -25.43 0.29
CA LEU A 644 -10.94 -25.95 1.16
C LEU A 644 -11.51 -26.52 2.46
N PHE A 645 -12.35 -25.75 3.18
CA PHE A 645 -12.92 -26.20 4.44
C PHE A 645 -13.74 -27.49 4.28
N THR A 646 -14.55 -27.56 3.23
CA THR A 646 -15.34 -28.77 2.89
C THR A 646 -14.42 -29.96 2.63
N ALA A 647 -13.37 -29.78 1.82
CA ALA A 647 -12.41 -30.84 1.55
C ALA A 647 -11.74 -31.37 2.83
N LEU A 648 -11.31 -30.47 3.72
CA LEU A 648 -10.70 -30.83 5.00
C LEU A 648 -11.67 -31.61 5.90
N GLN A 649 -12.92 -31.15 6.03
CA GLN A 649 -13.95 -31.83 6.81
C GLN A 649 -14.24 -33.23 6.26
N MET A 650 -14.34 -33.38 4.94
CA MET A 650 -14.57 -34.67 4.28
C MET A 650 -13.39 -35.64 4.45
N GLN A 651 -12.16 -35.15 4.61
CA GLN A 651 -10.99 -35.98 4.94
C GLN A 651 -10.85 -36.27 6.45
N GLY A 652 -11.74 -35.74 7.30
CA GLY A 652 -11.64 -35.86 8.75
C GLY A 652 -10.47 -35.07 9.36
N VAL A 653 -9.93 -34.08 8.63
CA VAL A 653 -8.86 -33.22 9.12
C VAL A 653 -9.44 -32.22 10.12
N PRO A 654 -8.88 -32.10 11.35
CA PRO A 654 -9.32 -31.09 12.30
C PRO A 654 -9.23 -29.69 11.68
N SER A 655 -10.37 -29.04 11.49
CA SER A 655 -10.42 -27.74 10.83
C SER A 655 -11.45 -26.82 11.47
N LYS A 656 -11.23 -25.51 11.33
CA LYS A 656 -12.14 -24.44 11.80
C LYS A 656 -12.30 -23.43 10.66
N LEU A 657 -13.50 -22.89 10.49
CA LEU A 657 -13.81 -21.83 9.51
C LEU A 657 -14.23 -20.56 10.26
N LEU A 658 -13.63 -19.42 9.90
CA LEU A 658 -14.00 -18.09 10.36
C LEU A 658 -14.37 -17.22 9.16
N LEU A 659 -15.64 -16.80 9.08
CA LEU A 659 -16.15 -15.94 8.01
C LEU A 659 -16.54 -14.57 8.53
N PHE A 660 -16.24 -13.54 7.74
CA PHE A 660 -16.63 -12.16 7.99
C PHE A 660 -17.57 -11.68 6.88
N PRO A 661 -18.90 -11.60 7.13
CA PRO A 661 -19.89 -11.25 6.09
C PRO A 661 -19.73 -9.85 5.50
N ASP A 662 -19.10 -8.95 6.26
CA ASP A 662 -19.02 -7.53 5.98
C ASP A 662 -17.58 -7.03 5.79
N GLU A 663 -16.67 -7.93 5.41
CA GLU A 663 -15.25 -7.68 5.13
C GLU A 663 -14.86 -8.27 3.77
N GLY A 664 -13.82 -7.70 3.15
CA GLY A 664 -13.29 -8.15 1.87
C GLY A 664 -12.07 -9.07 2.00
N HIS A 665 -11.14 -8.93 1.06
CA HIS A 665 -9.86 -9.68 1.04
C HIS A 665 -9.05 -9.51 2.34
N TRP A 666 -9.18 -8.34 2.98
CA TRP A 666 -8.59 -8.03 4.26
C TRP A 666 -9.66 -7.80 5.32
N ILE A 667 -9.38 -8.21 6.56
CA ILE A 667 -10.25 -7.97 7.71
C ILE A 667 -9.82 -6.66 8.38
N LEU A 668 -10.59 -5.60 8.18
CA LEU A 668 -10.19 -4.23 8.48
C LEU A 668 -11.01 -3.56 9.58
N LYS A 669 -12.21 -4.01 9.92
CA LYS A 669 -12.94 -3.41 11.06
C LYS A 669 -12.20 -3.74 12.36
N PRO A 670 -12.02 -2.78 13.29
CA PRO A 670 -11.25 -2.98 14.51
C PRO A 670 -11.60 -4.24 15.31
N ARG A 671 -12.89 -4.47 15.59
CA ARG A 671 -13.35 -5.65 16.34
C ARG A 671 -13.15 -6.95 15.57
N ASN A 672 -13.40 -6.92 14.25
CA ASN A 672 -13.17 -8.07 13.39
C ASN A 672 -11.67 -8.43 13.34
N SER A 673 -10.79 -7.43 13.29
CA SER A 673 -9.34 -7.63 13.35
C SER A 673 -8.89 -8.22 14.69
N ILE A 674 -9.46 -7.79 15.81
CA ILE A 674 -9.20 -8.43 17.12
C ILE A 674 -9.61 -9.91 17.10
N LEU A 675 -10.84 -10.21 16.67
CA LEU A 675 -11.34 -11.58 16.58
C LEU A 675 -10.47 -12.44 15.64
N TRP A 676 -9.99 -11.86 14.54
CA TRP A 676 -9.07 -12.51 13.61
C TRP A 676 -7.78 -12.95 14.32
N TYR A 677 -7.10 -12.04 15.03
CA TYR A 677 -5.87 -12.36 15.76
C TYR A 677 -6.12 -13.35 16.90
N GLU A 678 -7.20 -13.19 17.66
CA GLU A 678 -7.53 -14.07 18.77
C GLU A 678 -7.82 -15.50 18.29
N THR A 679 -8.60 -15.65 17.21
CA THR A 679 -8.90 -16.97 16.63
C THR A 679 -7.66 -17.60 16.01
N PHE A 680 -6.81 -16.80 15.35
CA PHE A 680 -5.53 -17.25 14.82
C PHE A 680 -4.63 -17.79 15.92
N LEU A 681 -4.40 -16.99 16.97
CA LEU A 681 -3.52 -17.34 18.08
C LEU A 681 -4.05 -18.55 18.86
N ASP A 682 -5.35 -18.60 19.17
CA ASP A 682 -5.99 -19.77 19.80
C ASP A 682 -5.73 -21.05 18.98
N TRP A 683 -5.87 -20.96 17.65
CA TRP A 683 -5.66 -22.10 16.78
C TRP A 683 -4.22 -22.61 16.83
N ILE A 684 -3.23 -21.74 16.57
CA ILE A 684 -1.84 -22.19 16.56
C ILE A 684 -1.38 -22.61 17.95
N ASP A 685 -1.83 -21.96 19.02
CA ASP A 685 -1.50 -22.32 20.41
C ASP A 685 -2.01 -23.73 20.73
N ARG A 686 -3.24 -24.05 20.32
CA ARG A 686 -3.85 -25.37 20.54
C ARG A 686 -3.00 -26.52 19.98
N TRP A 687 -2.41 -26.32 18.82
CA TRP A 687 -1.71 -27.38 18.08
C TRP A 687 -0.18 -27.36 18.26
N THR A 688 0.39 -26.23 18.68
CA THR A 688 1.84 -26.10 18.86
C THR A 688 2.28 -26.02 20.31
N LYS A 689 1.50 -25.43 21.23
CA LYS A 689 1.94 -25.21 22.62
C LYS A 689 1.47 -26.26 23.62
N ARG A 690 0.35 -26.95 23.34
CA ARG A 690 -0.15 -28.00 24.23
C ARG A 690 0.59 -29.31 23.94
N PRO A 691 1.13 -30.01 24.95
CA PRO A 691 1.58 -31.39 24.76
C PRO A 691 0.39 -32.24 24.32
N ARG A 692 0.60 -33.13 23.34
CA ARG A 692 -0.35 -34.22 23.08
C ARG A 692 -0.13 -35.34 24.08
#